data_AF-A0A363N2H0-F1
#
_entry.id   AF-A0A363N2H0-F1
#
_cell.length_a   1.000
_cell.length_b   1.000
_cell.length_c   1.000
_cell.angle_alpha   90.00
_cell.angle_beta   90.00
_cell.angle_gamma   90.00
#
_symmetry.space_group_name_H-M   'P 1'
#
loop_
_entity.id
_entity.type
_entity.pdbx_description
1 polymer ?
#
loop_
_entity_poly.entity_id
_entity_poly.type
_entity_poly.pdbx_seq_one_letter_code
_entity_poly.pdbx_strand_id
1 'polypeptide(L)'
;MKYKYIIPVIASSLMLLASCDDNLMEWEKDPEHGEVTGAELPLELVEKISRYDNLKTYTDFVLGNGIGADLYLTDATYRKIVNDNFDEVTPGYEMKHGAMVNSKGEINFTKVDAFIAETKKAGLTVFGHTLVWHSNQNASYLNSIIAPTVIPGSSGTNTLDVAGLKNGTFTNWARNNPGKGITIAANEGLATGSQAIKLESSATSSAPYNLQLTSPDVSIVSGHNYEISFYIKSDVTGKGRISFNASLTNQYPYKDWFSTGGSWTEAFATTSAWQQVKIKLAPGDFVGGSTNFKFNIDLGYLPNVTYLIDVNTIAVVDLDAAATVTNLVANGNFNAGISGWSKYNGANDALSAAGASDAYVGNGAMKVVNATSDAANQWKTQIHADFTSVLTSGKEYTISYMIRSEATGSVRCSTTGTTAHYQGDQATSPSWKLVEWKFTGNGTETGLNFDLGGAAGTYYIDNVLVTDGSSGGGPTAPITIEKTDAEKTKIIGDAMADWVSKMMTHYKTSVFAWDVVNEPMKEDGTLRTGNEGDTAADFFSWIKYLGKDYAVTAFKLARQYGNATDKLFINDYNLESRLDKCDGLIQYVEYIESQGGKVDGIGTQMHIGLNTDKDKIAQMFQKLAATGKLIKISELDVRLGTNAPTVAQQASQAEMYQYVVDMYKKHIPAAQQYGITVWGVSDNSKEHEFWLPDEAPNLWDANYVRKHAYKGTADGLAGKDVSKDFSGELVK
;
A
#
# COMPACT_ATOMS: atom_id res chain seq x y z
N MET A 1 -83.88 24.36 49.01
CA MET A 1 -83.98 23.77 50.36
C MET A 1 -84.05 22.26 50.21
N LYS A 2 -83.23 21.52 50.99
CA LYS A 2 -83.62 20.24 51.62
C LYS A 2 -83.80 18.97 50.76
N TYR A 3 -83.04 17.94 51.19
CA TYR A 3 -83.48 16.56 51.48
C TYR A 3 -83.53 15.57 50.31
N LYS A 4 -83.39 14.26 50.46
CA LYS A 4 -83.09 13.31 51.56
C LYS A 4 -82.87 11.95 50.89
N TYR A 5 -82.03 11.11 51.47
CA TYR A 5 -82.02 9.65 51.25
C TYR A 5 -83.39 9.03 51.56
N ILE A 6 -83.75 7.93 50.88
CA ILE A 6 -84.42 6.73 51.42
C ILE A 6 -84.35 5.58 50.38
N ILE A 7 -83.74 4.48 50.79
CA ILE A 7 -83.81 3.09 50.29
C ILE A 7 -84.88 2.39 51.17
N PRO A 8 -85.77 1.43 50.73
CA PRO A 8 -85.44 -0.02 50.67
C PRO A 8 -86.33 -0.95 49.77
N VAL A 9 -85.80 -1.99 49.06
CA VAL A 9 -85.53 -3.41 49.42
C VAL A 9 -86.57 -4.40 48.83
N ILE A 10 -86.10 -5.63 48.52
CA ILE A 10 -86.78 -6.94 48.26
C ILE A 10 -87.02 -7.27 46.78
N ALA A 11 -86.68 -8.43 46.21
CA ALA A 11 -85.78 -9.55 46.53
C ALA A 11 -85.77 -10.49 45.29
N SER A 12 -84.67 -11.24 45.13
CA SER A 12 -84.54 -12.66 44.71
C SER A 12 -85.47 -13.20 43.58
N SER A 13 -85.02 -13.90 42.52
CA SER A 13 -83.91 -14.86 42.43
C SER A 13 -83.93 -15.58 41.06
N LEU A 14 -82.77 -16.10 40.64
CA LEU A 14 -82.50 -17.30 39.81
C LEU A 14 -82.41 -17.22 38.26
N MET A 15 -81.15 -17.33 37.81
CA MET A 15 -80.59 -18.28 36.82
C MET A 15 -80.62 -18.03 35.29
N LEU A 16 -79.38 -18.03 34.75
CA LEU A 16 -78.86 -18.66 33.53
C LEU A 16 -78.90 -17.93 32.16
N LEU A 17 -77.67 -17.73 31.66
CA LEU A 17 -77.15 -17.68 30.28
C LEU A 17 -77.22 -16.38 29.45
N ALA A 18 -76.01 -15.90 29.11
CA ALA A 18 -75.55 -15.20 27.89
C ALA A 18 -76.25 -13.86 27.52
N SER A 19 -75.60 -12.79 27.04
CA SER A 19 -74.27 -12.51 26.51
C SER A 19 -74.12 -10.98 26.35
N CYS A 20 -72.88 -10.49 26.44
CA CYS A 20 -72.34 -9.23 25.92
C CYS A 20 -72.99 -7.89 26.33
N ASP A 21 -72.23 -7.09 27.11
CA ASP A 21 -71.83 -5.77 26.61
C ASP A 21 -70.52 -5.32 27.28
N ASP A 22 -69.52 -5.04 26.45
CA ASP A 22 -68.15 -4.65 26.78
C ASP A 22 -68.09 -3.12 26.89
N ASN A 23 -67.80 -2.58 28.07
CA ASN A 23 -67.29 -1.21 28.18
C ASN A 23 -65.78 -1.25 27.93
N LEU A 24 -65.40 -1.11 26.67
CA LEU A 24 -64.05 -0.78 26.24
C LEU A 24 -63.65 0.58 26.82
N MET A 25 -62.63 0.58 27.69
CA MET A 25 -61.88 1.79 28.03
C MET A 25 -61.02 2.17 26.82
N GLU A 26 -61.25 3.34 26.24
CA GLU A 26 -60.37 3.92 25.24
C GLU A 26 -59.05 4.34 25.90
N TRP A 27 -57.97 3.68 25.50
CA TRP A 27 -56.61 4.07 25.87
C TRP A 27 -56.17 5.20 24.93
N GLU A 28 -56.06 6.42 25.45
CA GLU A 28 -55.41 7.51 24.70
C GLU A 28 -53.90 7.23 24.63
N LYS A 29 -53.35 7.31 23.41
CA LYS A 29 -51.90 7.24 23.15
C LYS A 29 -51.26 8.60 23.49
N ASP A 30 -50.28 8.58 24.38
CA ASP A 30 -49.37 9.71 24.59
C ASP A 30 -48.57 9.97 23.30
N PRO A 31 -48.67 11.16 22.66
CA PRO A 31 -47.93 11.47 21.44
C PRO A 31 -46.40 11.56 21.61
N GLU A 32 -45.90 11.65 22.85
CA GLU A 32 -44.47 11.72 23.15
C GLU A 32 -43.83 10.35 23.44
N HIS A 33 -44.64 9.31 23.69
CA HIS A 33 -44.17 7.93 23.81
C HIS A 33 -44.60 7.13 22.57
N GLY A 34 -43.63 6.79 21.72
CA GLY A 34 -43.84 5.96 20.54
C GLY A 34 -44.51 4.62 20.86
N GLU A 35 -45.16 4.00 19.86
CA GLU A 35 -45.83 2.71 20.02
C GLU A 35 -44.87 1.66 20.59
N VAL A 36 -45.32 0.97 21.65
CA VAL A 36 -44.67 -0.24 22.18
C VAL A 36 -44.66 -1.30 21.08
N THR A 37 -43.55 -1.41 20.38
CA THR A 37 -43.33 -2.48 19.39
C THR A 37 -42.98 -3.77 20.15
N GLY A 38 -43.31 -4.94 19.59
CA GLY A 38 -43.05 -6.27 20.21
C GLY A 38 -41.56 -6.64 20.41
N ALA A 39 -40.69 -5.65 20.47
CA ALA A 39 -39.24 -5.74 20.69
C ALA A 39 -38.80 -5.28 22.09
N GLU A 40 -39.73 -4.87 22.97
CA GLU A 40 -39.37 -4.45 24.33
C GLU A 40 -38.99 -5.65 25.19
N LEU A 41 -37.77 -5.58 25.77
CA LEU A 41 -37.35 -6.45 26.86
C LEU A 41 -38.40 -6.42 27.97
N PRO A 42 -38.73 -7.56 28.61
CA PRO A 42 -39.58 -7.53 29.79
C PRO A 42 -38.94 -6.58 30.82
N LEU A 43 -39.72 -5.64 31.37
CA LEU A 43 -39.24 -4.62 32.32
C LEU A 43 -38.41 -5.25 33.46
N GLU A 44 -38.86 -6.40 33.97
CA GLU A 44 -38.14 -7.19 34.97
C GLU A 44 -36.71 -7.59 34.55
N LEU A 45 -36.49 -7.95 33.28
CA LEU A 45 -35.17 -8.33 32.79
C LEU A 45 -34.28 -7.11 32.57
N VAL A 46 -34.82 -6.00 32.07
CA VAL A 46 -34.10 -4.71 31.95
C VAL A 46 -33.58 -4.27 33.31
N GLU A 47 -34.46 -4.27 34.31
CA GLU A 47 -34.10 -3.91 35.68
C GLU A 47 -33.02 -4.84 36.24
N LYS A 48 -33.11 -6.16 36.01
CA LYS A 48 -32.04 -7.09 36.41
C LYS A 48 -30.73 -6.78 35.71
N ILE A 49 -30.70 -6.60 34.40
CA ILE A 49 -29.47 -6.30 33.65
C ILE A 49 -28.82 -4.99 34.14
N SER A 50 -29.63 -3.99 34.51
CA SER A 50 -29.13 -2.72 35.06
C SER A 50 -28.37 -2.89 36.38
N ARG A 51 -28.67 -3.94 37.16
CA ARG A 51 -28.08 -4.23 38.48
C ARG A 51 -26.77 -5.01 38.43
N TYR A 52 -26.34 -5.49 37.27
CA TYR A 52 -25.03 -6.13 37.16
C TYR A 52 -23.92 -5.12 37.48
N ASP A 53 -22.85 -5.59 38.11
CA ASP A 53 -21.62 -4.84 38.28
C ASP A 53 -20.88 -4.73 36.94
N ASN A 54 -19.80 -3.97 36.92
CA ASN A 54 -18.94 -3.82 35.75
C ASN A 54 -18.25 -5.15 35.41
N LEU A 55 -18.12 -5.48 34.11
CA LEU A 55 -17.71 -6.81 33.64
C LEU A 55 -16.40 -7.33 34.25
N LYS A 56 -15.34 -6.50 34.34
CA LYS A 56 -14.05 -6.88 34.91
C LYS A 56 -14.10 -7.36 36.37
N THR A 57 -15.17 -7.05 37.11
CA THR A 57 -15.33 -7.52 38.50
C THR A 57 -15.67 -9.01 38.60
N TYR A 58 -16.07 -9.64 37.49
CA TYR A 58 -16.49 -11.04 37.44
C TYR A 58 -15.39 -12.01 37.01
N THR A 59 -14.15 -11.55 36.80
CA THR A 59 -13.04 -12.39 36.33
C THR A 59 -11.71 -12.01 36.96
N ASP A 60 -10.78 -12.98 36.99
CA ASP A 60 -9.40 -12.81 37.49
C ASP A 60 -8.37 -12.71 36.35
N PHE A 61 -8.77 -13.00 35.10
CA PHE A 61 -7.93 -12.80 33.92
C PHE A 61 -8.22 -11.44 33.25
N VAL A 62 -7.32 -10.98 32.38
CA VAL A 62 -7.46 -9.68 31.71
C VAL A 62 -8.71 -9.64 30.84
N LEU A 63 -9.62 -8.72 31.11
CA LEU A 63 -10.73 -8.43 30.21
C LEU A 63 -10.40 -7.20 29.36
N GLY A 64 -10.34 -7.38 28.05
CA GLY A 64 -9.99 -6.34 27.10
C GLY A 64 -11.15 -5.86 26.24
N ASN A 65 -10.97 -4.72 25.58
CA ASN A 65 -11.89 -4.22 24.58
C ASN A 65 -11.17 -3.66 23.34
N GLY A 66 -11.58 -4.09 22.15
CA GLY A 66 -11.15 -3.50 20.89
C GLY A 66 -11.92 -2.22 20.63
N ILE A 67 -11.21 -1.10 20.47
CA ILE A 67 -11.83 0.23 20.39
C ILE A 67 -11.19 1.11 19.32
N GLY A 68 -11.96 2.08 18.82
CA GLY A 68 -11.45 3.17 17.99
C GLY A 68 -10.85 4.27 18.88
N ALA A 69 -9.59 4.67 18.60
CA ALA A 69 -8.92 5.65 19.44
C ALA A 69 -9.60 7.03 19.41
N ASP A 70 -10.16 7.44 18.26
CA ASP A 70 -10.87 8.72 18.12
C ASP A 70 -12.12 8.78 19.00
N LEU A 71 -12.95 7.72 18.98
CA LEU A 71 -14.15 7.65 19.81
C LEU A 71 -13.78 7.67 21.29
N TYR A 72 -12.75 6.93 21.69
CA TYR A 72 -12.27 6.93 23.08
C TYR A 72 -11.81 8.32 23.54
N LEU A 73 -11.10 9.08 22.68
CA LEU A 73 -10.62 10.41 23.02
C LEU A 73 -11.74 11.48 23.04
N THR A 74 -12.75 11.34 22.19
CA THR A 74 -13.74 12.40 21.93
C THR A 74 -15.10 12.17 22.60
N ASP A 75 -15.50 10.93 22.84
CA ASP A 75 -16.80 10.57 23.43
C ASP A 75 -16.64 10.16 24.90
N ALA A 76 -17.18 10.98 25.80
CA ALA A 76 -17.06 10.77 27.24
C ALA A 76 -17.88 9.57 27.75
N THR A 77 -19.03 9.28 27.13
CA THR A 77 -19.88 8.14 27.49
C THR A 77 -19.19 6.84 27.10
N TYR A 78 -18.71 6.78 25.86
CA TYR A 78 -17.92 5.67 25.34
C TYR A 78 -16.71 5.38 26.24
N ARG A 79 -15.89 6.40 26.51
CA ARG A 79 -14.71 6.29 27.35
C ARG A 79 -15.04 5.82 28.77
N LYS A 80 -16.13 6.32 29.35
CA LYS A 80 -16.56 5.90 30.69
C LYS A 80 -16.90 4.41 30.73
N ILE A 81 -17.66 3.92 29.75
CA ILE A 81 -18.04 2.49 29.67
C ILE A 81 -16.80 1.62 29.56
N VAL A 82 -15.85 1.99 28.70
CA VAL A 82 -14.58 1.27 28.54
C VAL A 82 -13.81 1.21 29.86
N ASN A 83 -13.59 2.37 30.49
CA ASN A 83 -12.81 2.48 31.73
C ASN A 83 -13.43 1.66 32.88
N ASP A 84 -14.76 1.69 32.98
CA ASP A 84 -15.49 1.03 34.05
C ASP A 84 -15.44 -0.50 33.92
N ASN A 85 -15.47 -1.03 32.68
CA ASN A 85 -15.73 -2.45 32.41
C ASN A 85 -14.52 -3.30 32.05
N PHE A 86 -13.41 -2.69 31.61
CA PHE A 86 -12.25 -3.42 31.09
C PHE A 86 -10.95 -3.08 31.83
N ASP A 87 -9.93 -3.93 31.63
CA ASP A 87 -8.57 -3.80 32.16
C ASP A 87 -7.57 -3.41 31.06
N GLU A 88 -7.83 -3.83 29.82
CA GLU A 88 -6.95 -3.65 28.67
C GLU A 88 -7.73 -3.10 27.46
N VAL A 89 -7.08 -2.33 26.61
CA VAL A 89 -7.66 -1.89 25.33
C VAL A 89 -6.76 -2.21 24.15
N THR A 90 -7.38 -2.57 23.03
CA THR A 90 -6.72 -2.82 21.76
C THR A 90 -7.18 -1.75 20.75
N PRO A 91 -6.30 -0.84 20.28
CA PRO A 91 -6.68 0.13 19.25
C PRO A 91 -6.83 -0.59 17.91
N GLY A 92 -8.04 -0.61 17.36
CA GLY A 92 -8.38 -1.45 16.21
C GLY A 92 -7.63 -1.12 14.92
N TYR A 93 -7.44 0.17 14.61
CA TYR A 93 -6.76 0.63 13.39
C TYR A 93 -5.47 1.39 13.69
N GLU A 94 -5.43 2.21 14.74
CA GLU A 94 -4.43 3.26 14.90
C GLU A 94 -2.99 2.80 15.09
N MET A 95 -2.74 1.56 15.49
CA MET A 95 -1.37 1.03 15.63
C MET A 95 -0.91 0.19 14.43
N LYS A 96 -1.74 0.04 13.40
CA LYS A 96 -1.39 -0.66 12.16
C LYS A 96 -0.45 0.20 11.30
N HIS A 97 0.38 -0.46 10.49
CA HIS A 97 1.40 0.20 9.67
C HIS A 97 0.83 1.32 8.78
N GLY A 98 -0.31 1.10 8.13
CA GLY A 98 -0.96 2.10 7.27
C GLY A 98 -1.49 3.33 8.00
N ALA A 99 -1.87 3.20 9.27
CA ALA A 99 -2.34 4.33 10.09
C ALA A 99 -1.17 5.18 10.62
N MET A 100 -0.03 4.54 10.87
CA MET A 100 1.12 5.13 11.53
C MET A 100 2.15 5.71 10.55
N VAL A 101 2.27 5.13 9.36
CA VAL A 101 3.31 5.48 8.37
C VAL A 101 2.72 6.34 7.27
N ASN A 102 3.36 7.47 6.96
CA ASN A 102 2.98 8.33 5.83
C ASN A 102 3.61 7.84 4.51
N SER A 103 3.26 8.48 3.39
CA SER A 103 3.78 8.12 2.05
C SER A 103 5.30 8.27 1.88
N LYS A 104 6.00 8.91 2.83
CA LYS A 104 7.46 9.05 2.86
C LYS A 104 8.15 8.04 3.78
N GLY A 105 7.40 7.16 4.44
CA GLY A 105 7.94 6.19 5.40
C GLY A 105 8.15 6.74 6.80
N GLU A 106 7.65 7.94 7.10
CA GLU A 106 7.79 8.55 8.43
C GLU A 106 6.65 8.10 9.35
N ILE A 107 6.98 7.74 10.59
CA ILE A 107 6.01 7.31 11.60
C ILE A 107 5.47 8.52 12.37
N ASN A 108 4.14 8.60 12.52
CA ASN A 108 3.48 9.61 13.34
C ASN A 108 2.90 9.00 14.64
N PHE A 109 3.59 9.24 15.75
CA PHE A 109 3.18 8.73 17.07
C PHE A 109 2.09 9.56 17.77
N THR A 110 1.83 10.79 17.30
CA THR A 110 1.04 11.80 18.03
C THR A 110 -0.32 11.31 18.52
N LYS A 111 -1.09 10.66 17.64
CA LYS A 111 -2.46 10.21 17.97
C LYS A 111 -2.46 9.07 18.99
N VAL A 112 -1.60 8.07 18.78
CA VAL A 112 -1.51 6.90 19.67
C VAL A 112 -0.88 7.28 21.01
N ASP A 113 0.07 8.22 21.04
CA ASP A 113 0.61 8.77 22.29
C ASP A 113 -0.48 9.43 23.14
N ALA A 114 -1.36 10.23 22.52
CA ALA A 114 -2.49 10.84 23.20
C ALA A 114 -3.48 9.78 23.73
N PHE A 115 -3.76 8.75 22.93
CA PHE A 115 -4.59 7.62 23.34
C PHE A 115 -4.01 6.87 24.54
N ILE A 116 -2.74 6.47 24.49
CA ILE A 116 -2.05 5.76 25.59
C ILE A 116 -1.99 6.62 26.85
N ALA A 117 -1.79 7.93 26.72
CA ALA A 117 -1.78 8.83 27.86
C ALA A 117 -3.15 8.87 28.56
N GLU A 118 -4.25 8.81 27.81
CA GLU A 118 -5.60 8.81 28.37
C GLU A 118 -5.97 7.46 29.00
N THR A 119 -5.63 6.34 28.36
CA THR A 119 -5.89 5.00 28.90
C THR A 119 -5.12 4.77 30.20
N LYS A 120 -3.88 5.27 30.29
CA LYS A 120 -3.07 5.21 31.51
C LYS A 120 -3.69 5.97 32.68
N LYS A 121 -4.37 7.10 32.46
CA LYS A 121 -5.10 7.82 33.54
C LYS A 121 -6.24 6.99 34.10
N ALA A 122 -6.85 6.15 33.27
CA ALA A 122 -7.92 5.24 33.66
C ALA A 122 -7.42 3.92 34.28
N GLY A 123 -6.09 3.71 34.35
CA GLY A 123 -5.49 2.48 34.85
C GLY A 123 -5.58 1.30 33.87
N LEU A 124 -5.89 1.56 32.59
CA LEU A 124 -5.96 0.54 31.55
C LEU A 124 -4.57 0.23 30.99
N THR A 125 -4.32 -1.03 30.65
CA THR A 125 -3.19 -1.42 29.80
C THR A 125 -3.57 -1.34 28.32
N VAL A 126 -2.57 -1.36 27.44
CA VAL A 126 -2.78 -1.37 26.00
C VAL A 126 -2.15 -2.62 25.41
N PHE A 127 -2.90 -3.30 24.55
CA PHE A 127 -2.44 -4.40 23.72
C PHE A 127 -2.13 -3.88 22.32
N GLY A 128 -0.88 -3.97 21.88
CA GLY A 128 -0.48 -3.46 20.58
C GLY A 128 -0.98 -4.34 19.44
N HIS A 129 -1.79 -3.79 18.53
CA HIS A 129 -2.35 -4.51 17.39
C HIS A 129 -2.27 -3.63 16.13
N THR A 130 -1.46 -3.98 15.12
CA THR A 130 -0.54 -5.12 15.02
C THR A 130 0.74 -4.68 14.31
N LEU A 131 1.86 -5.34 14.60
CA LEU A 131 3.15 -4.96 14.01
C LEU A 131 3.26 -5.38 12.54
N VAL A 132 2.84 -6.59 12.20
CA VAL A 132 2.96 -7.12 10.83
C VAL A 132 1.64 -7.76 10.41
N TRP A 133 1.07 -7.27 9.32
CA TRP A 133 -0.14 -7.80 8.71
C TRP A 133 -0.09 -7.62 7.20
N HIS A 134 -1.01 -8.27 6.48
CA HIS A 134 -1.12 -8.13 5.03
C HIS A 134 -2.09 -7.02 4.60
N SER A 135 -3.04 -6.67 5.47
CA SER A 135 -4.00 -5.58 5.26
C SER A 135 -3.60 -4.34 6.08
N ASN A 136 -4.20 -3.19 5.77
CA ASN A 136 -3.95 -1.89 6.41
C ASN A 136 -2.45 -1.54 6.50
N GLN A 137 -1.71 -1.79 5.44
CA GLN A 137 -0.32 -1.38 5.28
C GLN A 137 -0.27 -0.07 4.48
N ASN A 138 0.75 0.77 4.70
CA ASN A 138 1.07 1.82 3.72
C ASN A 138 1.70 1.19 2.46
N ALA A 139 0.87 0.54 1.65
CA ALA A 139 1.30 -0.16 0.45
C ALA A 139 1.88 0.81 -0.59
N SER A 140 1.41 2.06 -0.64
CA SER A 140 1.99 3.10 -1.52
C SER A 140 3.48 3.32 -1.23
N TYR A 141 3.83 3.55 0.04
CA TYR A 141 5.21 3.70 0.46
C TYR A 141 6.03 2.42 0.20
N LEU A 142 5.54 1.26 0.66
CA LEU A 142 6.27 -0.01 0.53
C LEU A 142 6.49 -0.42 -0.93
N ASN A 143 5.53 -0.16 -1.83
CA ASN A 143 5.71 -0.40 -3.26
C ASN A 143 6.63 0.63 -3.90
N SER A 144 6.65 1.89 -3.44
CA SER A 144 7.53 2.93 -3.98
C SER A 144 9.02 2.63 -3.77
N ILE A 145 9.39 2.09 -2.61
CA ILE A 145 10.80 1.81 -2.28
C ILE A 145 11.37 0.61 -3.06
N ILE A 146 10.49 -0.27 -3.56
CA ILE A 146 10.83 -1.39 -4.45
C ILE A 146 10.47 -1.14 -5.91
N ALA A 147 9.96 0.04 -6.24
CA ALA A 147 9.59 0.39 -7.60
C ALA A 147 10.83 0.32 -8.52
N PRO A 148 10.65 -0.03 -9.80
CA PRO A 148 11.74 0.03 -10.77
C PRO A 148 12.34 1.42 -10.84
N THR A 149 13.65 1.49 -11.05
CA THR A 149 14.29 2.78 -11.35
C THR A 149 14.05 3.09 -12.82
N VAL A 150 13.27 4.13 -13.09
CA VAL A 150 13.00 4.59 -14.45
C VAL A 150 14.01 5.66 -14.82
N ILE A 151 14.72 5.43 -15.91
CA ILE A 151 15.74 6.31 -16.44
C ILE A 151 15.20 7.00 -17.70
N PRO A 152 15.19 8.34 -17.75
CA PRO A 152 14.90 9.05 -18.98
C PRO A 152 16.00 8.85 -20.03
N GLY A 153 15.61 8.51 -21.25
CA GLY A 153 16.44 8.52 -22.45
C GLY A 153 16.91 9.94 -22.83
N SER A 154 17.93 10.01 -23.69
CA SER A 154 18.49 11.27 -24.19
C SER A 154 17.50 12.03 -25.09
N SER A 155 17.51 13.36 -24.97
CA SER A 155 16.59 14.28 -25.68
C SER A 155 16.98 14.58 -27.14
N GLY A 156 17.92 13.83 -27.73
CA GLY A 156 18.39 14.09 -29.10
C GLY A 156 19.19 12.93 -29.70
N THR A 157 19.54 13.08 -30.98
CA THR A 157 20.26 12.09 -31.78
C THR A 157 21.68 11.90 -31.27
N ASN A 158 22.07 10.64 -31.05
CA ASN A 158 23.44 10.30 -30.69
C ASN A 158 24.39 10.54 -31.88
N THR A 159 25.31 11.47 -31.73
CA THR A 159 26.34 11.79 -32.73
C THR A 159 27.60 10.94 -32.59
N LEU A 160 27.69 10.13 -31.54
CA LEU A 160 28.81 9.23 -31.28
C LEU A 160 28.68 7.92 -32.08
N ASP A 161 29.75 7.52 -32.79
CA ASP A 161 29.79 6.21 -33.45
C ASP A 161 29.92 5.08 -32.44
N VAL A 162 28.82 4.36 -32.23
CA VAL A 162 28.73 3.18 -31.34
C VAL A 162 28.51 1.88 -32.10
N ALA A 163 28.56 1.89 -33.45
CA ALA A 163 28.23 0.72 -34.26
C ALA A 163 29.20 -0.45 -34.00
N GLY A 164 30.49 -0.14 -33.82
CA GLY A 164 31.51 -1.12 -33.44
C GLY A 164 31.15 -1.83 -32.13
N LEU A 165 30.81 -1.06 -31.10
CA LEU A 165 30.48 -1.56 -29.75
C LEU A 165 29.25 -2.47 -29.77
N LYS A 166 28.20 -2.07 -30.49
CA LYS A 166 26.96 -2.86 -30.68
C LYS A 166 27.21 -4.18 -31.41
N ASN A 167 28.22 -4.24 -32.26
CA ASN A 167 28.65 -5.46 -32.95
C ASN A 167 29.68 -6.26 -32.13
N GLY A 168 29.91 -5.92 -30.86
CA GLY A 168 30.87 -6.62 -29.99
C GLY A 168 32.34 -6.32 -30.28
N THR A 169 32.63 -5.24 -31.01
CA THR A 169 33.99 -4.83 -31.40
C THR A 169 34.32 -3.44 -30.86
N PHE A 170 35.59 -3.04 -30.93
CA PHE A 170 36.01 -1.66 -30.63
C PHE A 170 36.38 -0.90 -31.91
N THR A 171 35.68 -1.17 -33.02
CA THR A 171 35.90 -0.45 -34.28
C THR A 171 35.75 1.07 -34.03
N ASN A 172 36.76 1.86 -34.39
CA ASN A 172 36.88 3.31 -34.14
C ASN A 172 37.10 3.76 -32.68
N TRP A 173 37.10 2.84 -31.72
CA TRP A 173 37.36 3.10 -30.30
C TRP A 173 38.79 2.68 -29.92
N ALA A 174 39.52 3.52 -29.18
CA ALA A 174 40.87 3.19 -28.72
C ALA A 174 40.86 2.69 -27.26
N ARG A 175 41.55 1.58 -27.00
CA ARG A 175 41.68 0.96 -25.67
C ARG A 175 43.04 1.32 -25.07
N ASN A 176 43.22 2.60 -24.76
CA ASN A 176 44.48 3.12 -24.23
C ASN A 176 44.69 2.61 -22.80
N ASN A 177 45.90 2.14 -22.46
CA ASN A 177 46.21 1.63 -21.12
C ASN A 177 45.11 0.71 -20.57
N PRO A 178 44.92 -0.50 -21.09
CA PRO A 178 43.70 -1.29 -20.87
C PRO A 178 43.53 -1.85 -19.45
N GLY A 179 44.32 -1.41 -18.46
CA GLY A 179 44.35 -2.00 -17.13
C GLY A 179 44.61 -3.50 -17.18
N LYS A 180 43.69 -4.28 -16.60
CA LYS A 180 43.63 -5.74 -16.72
C LYS A 180 42.90 -6.17 -18.01
N GLY A 181 41.94 -5.40 -18.49
CA GLY A 181 41.27 -5.64 -19.76
C GLY A 181 40.13 -4.67 -20.06
N ILE A 182 39.89 -4.44 -21.36
CA ILE A 182 38.70 -3.76 -21.88
C ILE A 182 38.06 -4.67 -22.94
N THR A 183 36.85 -5.16 -22.65
CA THR A 183 36.11 -6.14 -23.44
C THR A 183 34.63 -5.75 -23.59
N ILE A 184 33.92 -6.41 -24.52
CA ILE A 184 32.45 -6.33 -24.58
C ILE A 184 31.88 -7.60 -23.94
N ALA A 185 31.07 -7.42 -22.90
CA ALA A 185 30.40 -8.50 -22.19
C ALA A 185 28.93 -8.59 -22.62
N ALA A 186 28.53 -9.75 -23.14
CA ALA A 186 27.15 -10.01 -23.51
C ALA A 186 26.29 -10.25 -22.27
N ASN A 187 25.06 -9.74 -22.27
CA ASN A 187 24.07 -9.89 -21.18
C ASN A 187 24.49 -9.27 -19.83
N GLU A 188 25.52 -8.43 -19.80
CA GLU A 188 25.98 -7.69 -18.61
C GLU A 188 25.58 -6.20 -18.65
N GLY A 189 24.83 -5.77 -19.68
CA GLY A 189 24.32 -4.41 -19.79
C GLY A 189 23.17 -4.10 -18.82
N LEU A 190 22.69 -2.87 -18.90
CA LEU A 190 21.68 -2.26 -18.06
C LEU A 190 20.32 -2.96 -18.18
N ALA A 191 19.92 -3.30 -19.41
CA ALA A 191 18.70 -4.05 -19.69
C ALA A 191 18.98 -5.55 -19.86
N THR A 192 18.02 -6.40 -19.54
CA THR A 192 18.14 -7.84 -19.78
C THR A 192 18.49 -8.13 -21.24
N GLY A 193 19.56 -8.89 -21.47
CA GLY A 193 20.03 -9.23 -22.82
C GLY A 193 20.92 -8.17 -23.49
N SER A 194 21.14 -7.01 -22.85
CA SER A 194 22.00 -5.96 -23.40
C SER A 194 23.49 -6.18 -23.13
N GLN A 195 24.34 -5.54 -23.93
CA GLN A 195 25.80 -5.64 -23.82
C GLN A 195 26.37 -4.50 -22.99
N ALA A 196 27.42 -4.79 -22.23
CA ALA A 196 28.22 -3.80 -21.54
C ALA A 196 29.66 -3.77 -22.07
N ILE A 197 30.26 -2.59 -22.07
CA ILE A 197 31.71 -2.44 -22.09
C ILE A 197 32.19 -2.77 -20.68
N LYS A 198 33.00 -3.82 -20.56
CA LYS A 198 33.62 -4.24 -19.31
C LYS A 198 35.03 -3.70 -19.25
N LEU A 199 35.33 -2.89 -18.23
CA LEU A 199 36.63 -2.27 -18.01
C LEU A 199 37.17 -2.71 -16.66
N GLU A 200 38.29 -3.43 -16.64
CA GLU A 200 38.88 -3.98 -15.43
C GLU A 200 40.21 -3.28 -15.13
N SER A 201 40.28 -2.63 -13.97
CA SER A 201 41.52 -2.00 -13.51
C SER A 201 42.50 -3.07 -13.00
N SER A 202 43.80 -2.85 -13.24
CA SER A 202 44.85 -3.77 -12.78
C SER A 202 45.11 -3.63 -11.28
N ALA A 203 45.79 -4.60 -10.67
CA ALA A 203 46.23 -4.52 -9.28
C ALA A 203 47.20 -3.35 -8.98
N THR A 204 47.81 -2.77 -10.02
CA THR A 204 48.73 -1.61 -9.92
C THR A 204 48.05 -0.29 -10.29
N SER A 205 46.76 -0.30 -10.59
CA SER A 205 46.00 0.90 -10.95
C SER A 205 45.94 1.87 -9.78
N SER A 206 46.41 3.10 -10.02
CA SER A 206 46.57 4.16 -9.00
C SER A 206 46.42 5.57 -9.59
N ALA A 207 46.15 5.66 -10.89
CA ALA A 207 46.06 6.91 -11.63
C ALA A 207 44.94 6.81 -12.68
N PRO A 208 44.21 7.90 -12.96
CA PRO A 208 43.02 7.89 -13.84
C PRO A 208 43.23 7.18 -15.18
N TYR A 209 44.37 7.43 -15.81
CA TYR A 209 44.71 6.92 -17.13
C TYR A 209 45.19 5.46 -17.15
N ASN A 210 45.30 4.77 -16.02
CA ASN A 210 45.74 3.36 -15.98
C ASN A 210 44.70 2.38 -16.57
N LEU A 211 43.47 2.86 -16.79
CA LEU A 211 42.37 2.18 -17.49
C LEU A 211 41.63 3.23 -18.32
N GLN A 212 41.84 3.25 -19.64
CA GLN A 212 41.32 4.33 -20.49
C GLN A 212 40.62 3.81 -21.77
N LEU A 213 39.37 4.24 -21.96
CA LEU A 213 38.63 4.02 -23.21
C LEU A 213 38.44 5.37 -23.91
N THR A 214 38.95 5.51 -25.13
CA THR A 214 38.88 6.74 -25.91
C THR A 214 37.84 6.62 -27.01
N SER A 215 37.00 7.65 -27.12
CA SER A 215 35.95 7.76 -28.13
C SER A 215 36.51 7.89 -29.55
N PRO A 216 35.69 7.58 -30.58
CA PRO A 216 35.86 8.11 -31.93
C PRO A 216 35.83 9.64 -31.95
N ASP A 217 36.16 10.22 -33.10
CA ASP A 217 35.96 11.66 -33.34
C ASP A 217 34.47 12.00 -33.34
N VAL A 218 34.10 13.02 -32.57
CA VAL A 218 32.74 13.58 -32.56
C VAL A 218 32.79 14.95 -33.23
N SER A 219 32.10 15.09 -34.36
CA SER A 219 31.97 16.36 -35.08
C SER A 219 31.22 17.40 -34.26
N ILE A 220 31.66 18.66 -34.34
CA ILE A 220 31.00 19.78 -33.65
C ILE A 220 30.64 20.91 -34.63
N VAL A 221 29.59 21.64 -34.28
CA VAL A 221 29.11 22.85 -34.95
C VAL A 221 29.45 24.04 -34.07
N SER A 222 30.07 25.05 -34.66
CA SER A 222 30.49 26.25 -33.94
C SER A 222 29.27 26.94 -33.30
N GLY A 223 29.35 27.22 -32.00
CA GLY A 223 28.28 27.88 -31.25
C GLY A 223 27.27 26.94 -30.58
N HIS A 224 27.40 25.62 -30.77
CA HIS A 224 26.49 24.63 -30.18
C HIS A 224 26.99 24.08 -28.84
N ASN A 225 26.04 23.67 -28.00
CA ASN A 225 26.22 22.94 -26.75
C ASN A 225 26.12 21.44 -27.00
N TYR A 226 26.91 20.65 -26.27
CA TYR A 226 26.91 19.19 -26.37
C TYR A 226 26.69 18.56 -24.99
N GLU A 227 25.99 17.43 -24.96
CA GLU A 227 25.85 16.58 -23.77
C GLU A 227 26.54 15.24 -24.00
N ILE A 228 27.39 14.81 -23.06
CA ILE A 228 27.94 13.45 -23.01
C ILE A 228 27.23 12.70 -21.90
N SER A 229 26.67 11.54 -22.20
CA SER A 229 26.02 10.71 -21.19
C SER A 229 26.27 9.22 -21.39
N PHE A 230 26.32 8.47 -20.29
CA PHE A 230 26.34 7.00 -20.27
C PHE A 230 25.96 6.47 -18.89
N TYR A 231 25.48 5.22 -18.85
CA TYR A 231 25.27 4.50 -17.59
C TYR A 231 26.48 3.67 -17.23
N ILE A 232 26.87 3.72 -15.95
CA ILE A 232 28.00 2.97 -15.40
C ILE A 232 27.65 2.37 -14.03
N LYS A 233 28.17 1.18 -13.73
CA LYS A 233 28.25 0.60 -12.38
C LYS A 233 29.62 -0.04 -12.15
N SER A 234 29.92 -0.39 -10.91
CA SER A 234 31.11 -1.15 -10.54
C SER A 234 30.82 -2.22 -9.49
N ASP A 235 31.61 -3.28 -9.48
CA ASP A 235 31.50 -4.38 -8.50
C ASP A 235 31.73 -3.95 -7.05
N VAL A 236 32.60 -2.96 -6.84
CA VAL A 236 32.86 -2.29 -5.56
C VAL A 236 32.80 -0.77 -5.73
N THR A 237 32.98 0.02 -4.66
CA THR A 237 33.10 1.47 -4.79
C THR A 237 34.24 1.84 -5.72
N GLY A 238 33.91 2.44 -6.87
CA GLY A 238 34.86 2.83 -7.90
C GLY A 238 34.98 4.36 -8.03
N LYS A 239 35.86 4.80 -8.92
CA LYS A 239 36.10 6.23 -9.19
C LYS A 239 36.50 6.45 -10.64
N GLY A 240 35.95 7.48 -11.28
CA GLY A 240 36.17 7.76 -12.70
C GLY A 240 36.05 9.23 -13.08
N ARG A 241 36.56 9.59 -14.26
CA ARG A 241 36.36 10.92 -14.85
C ARG A 241 36.26 10.83 -16.38
N ILE A 242 35.90 11.96 -17.01
CA ILE A 242 36.05 12.17 -18.46
C ILE A 242 37.15 13.18 -18.70
N SER A 243 38.13 12.83 -19.53
CA SER A 243 39.16 13.76 -20.04
C SER A 243 39.02 13.97 -21.55
N PHE A 244 39.64 15.00 -22.09
CA PHE A 244 39.46 15.41 -23.48
C PHE A 244 40.80 15.57 -24.22
N ASN A 245 40.75 15.52 -25.54
CA ASN A 245 41.88 15.90 -26.38
C ASN A 245 42.05 17.44 -26.44
N ALA A 246 43.07 17.90 -27.15
CA ALA A 246 43.41 19.32 -27.28
C ALA A 246 42.34 20.20 -27.98
N SER A 247 41.21 19.63 -28.41
CA SER A 247 40.07 20.38 -28.94
C SER A 247 39.30 21.16 -27.87
N LEU A 248 39.48 20.82 -26.58
CA LEU A 248 38.90 21.58 -25.46
C LEU A 248 39.97 22.42 -24.76
N THR A 249 39.57 23.60 -24.31
CA THR A 249 40.41 24.55 -23.56
C THR A 249 40.88 23.97 -22.23
N ASN A 250 40.03 23.16 -21.58
CA ASN A 250 40.38 22.38 -20.39
C ASN A 250 40.21 20.88 -20.66
N GLN A 251 41.33 20.16 -20.74
CA GLN A 251 41.36 18.72 -21.01
C GLN A 251 40.98 17.85 -19.80
N TYR A 252 40.95 18.42 -18.60
CA TYR A 252 40.64 17.72 -17.34
C TYR A 252 39.66 18.55 -16.49
N PRO A 253 38.44 18.79 -16.99
CA PRO A 253 37.51 19.67 -16.30
C PRO A 253 36.96 19.02 -15.03
N TYR A 254 36.80 19.83 -13.99
CA TYR A 254 35.88 19.49 -12.91
C TYR A 254 34.47 19.66 -13.46
N LYS A 255 33.55 18.77 -13.11
CA LYS A 255 32.14 18.82 -13.56
C LYS A 255 31.20 18.41 -12.44
N ASP A 256 29.95 18.81 -12.57
CA ASP A 256 28.83 18.13 -11.91
C ASP A 256 28.48 16.90 -12.76
N TRP A 257 29.06 15.76 -12.40
CA TRP A 257 29.02 14.53 -13.20
C TRP A 257 27.63 13.90 -13.32
N PHE A 258 26.68 14.30 -12.49
CA PHE A 258 25.32 13.74 -12.44
C PHE A 258 24.27 14.79 -12.84
N SER A 259 24.70 15.99 -13.28
CA SER A 259 23.82 17.11 -13.65
C SER A 259 22.76 17.44 -12.59
N THR A 260 23.16 17.39 -11.32
CA THR A 260 22.30 17.61 -10.13
C THR A 260 22.15 19.09 -9.73
N GLY A 261 22.90 19.99 -10.36
CA GLY A 261 23.08 21.37 -9.88
C GLY A 261 24.03 21.45 -8.68
N GLY A 262 24.80 20.38 -8.42
CA GLY A 262 25.63 20.19 -7.24
C GLY A 262 27.05 20.74 -7.37
N SER A 263 27.92 20.29 -6.47
CA SER A 263 29.34 20.69 -6.45
C SER A 263 30.14 20.07 -7.59
N TRP A 264 31.03 20.86 -8.18
CA TRP A 264 31.90 20.41 -9.26
C TRP A 264 33.11 19.66 -8.69
N THR A 265 33.36 18.45 -9.19
CA THR A 265 34.42 17.57 -8.69
C THR A 265 35.30 17.07 -9.81
N GLU A 266 36.53 16.65 -9.48
CA GLU A 266 37.50 16.12 -10.44
C GLU A 266 37.09 14.78 -11.06
N ALA A 267 36.33 13.99 -10.30
CA ALA A 267 35.96 12.63 -10.64
C ALA A 267 34.67 12.24 -9.92
N PHE A 268 33.87 11.40 -10.56
CA PHE A 268 32.68 10.78 -9.98
C PHE A 268 33.02 9.46 -9.27
N ALA A 269 32.17 9.06 -8.33
CA ALA A 269 32.21 7.74 -7.70
C ALA A 269 31.19 6.80 -8.36
N THR A 270 31.52 5.50 -8.39
CA THR A 270 30.60 4.46 -8.88
C THR A 270 30.26 3.46 -7.78
N THR A 271 29.11 2.81 -7.89
CA THR A 271 28.59 1.81 -6.96
C THR A 271 28.11 0.56 -7.71
N SER A 272 27.62 -0.45 -6.97
CA SER A 272 27.00 -1.65 -7.56
C SER A 272 25.67 -1.37 -8.29
N ALA A 273 25.06 -0.21 -8.06
CA ALA A 273 23.89 0.25 -8.80
C ALA A 273 24.32 1.04 -10.05
N TRP A 274 23.54 0.93 -11.12
CA TRP A 274 23.72 1.73 -12.32
C TRP A 274 23.46 3.21 -12.07
N GLN A 275 24.39 4.06 -12.49
CA GLN A 275 24.34 5.52 -12.32
C GLN A 275 24.56 6.20 -13.68
N GLN A 276 23.85 7.30 -13.95
CA GLN A 276 24.06 8.08 -15.17
C GLN A 276 25.17 9.10 -14.95
N VAL A 277 26.29 8.95 -15.65
CA VAL A 277 27.21 10.08 -15.82
C VAL A 277 26.65 10.94 -16.95
N LYS A 278 26.47 12.24 -16.69
CA LYS A 278 25.94 13.22 -17.64
C LYS A 278 26.66 14.56 -17.43
N ILE A 279 27.33 15.03 -18.48
CA ILE A 279 28.01 16.33 -18.47
C ILE A 279 27.65 17.16 -19.71
N LYS A 280 27.64 18.49 -19.54
CA LYS A 280 27.46 19.44 -20.63
C LYS A 280 28.77 20.11 -21.00
N LEU A 281 28.96 20.31 -22.30
CA LEU A 281 30.01 21.11 -22.92
C LEU A 281 29.37 22.34 -23.56
N ALA A 282 29.82 23.51 -23.14
CA ALA A 282 29.36 24.77 -23.69
C ALA A 282 30.21 25.17 -24.91
N PRO A 283 29.73 26.05 -25.81
CA PRO A 283 30.50 26.55 -26.94
C PRO A 283 31.88 27.11 -26.54
N GLY A 284 31.97 27.75 -25.36
CA GLY A 284 33.22 28.30 -24.83
C GLY A 284 34.22 27.26 -24.31
N ASP A 285 33.83 26.00 -24.16
CA ASP A 285 34.74 24.93 -23.74
C ASP A 285 35.69 24.53 -24.89
N PHE A 286 35.30 24.74 -26.15
CA PHE A 286 36.08 24.35 -27.33
C PHE A 286 37.14 25.39 -27.70
N VAL A 287 38.33 24.92 -28.11
CA VAL A 287 39.36 25.79 -28.67
C VAL A 287 38.89 26.32 -30.02
N GLY A 288 39.04 27.63 -30.27
CA GLY A 288 38.63 28.26 -31.52
C GLY A 288 39.21 27.57 -32.75
N GLY A 289 38.35 27.24 -33.73
CA GLY A 289 38.71 26.53 -34.96
C GLY A 289 38.62 24.99 -34.87
N SER A 290 38.29 24.43 -33.71
CA SER A 290 38.03 22.98 -33.58
C SER A 290 36.79 22.57 -34.38
N THR A 291 36.88 21.45 -35.09
CA THR A 291 35.77 20.88 -35.88
C THR A 291 35.29 19.52 -35.34
N ASN A 292 36.05 18.92 -34.43
CA ASN A 292 35.71 17.70 -33.72
C ASN A 292 36.39 17.67 -32.34
N PHE A 293 35.98 16.72 -31.50
CA PHE A 293 36.67 16.39 -30.26
C PHE A 293 36.66 14.88 -29.99
N LYS A 294 37.55 14.44 -29.10
CA LYS A 294 37.52 13.11 -28.48
C LYS A 294 37.50 13.24 -26.97
N PHE A 295 36.91 12.26 -26.31
CA PHE A 295 36.97 12.14 -24.87
C PHE A 295 37.46 10.76 -24.46
N ASN A 296 38.03 10.68 -23.27
CA ASN A 296 38.45 9.45 -22.63
C ASN A 296 37.60 9.20 -21.39
N ILE A 297 37.19 7.96 -21.20
CA ILE A 297 36.64 7.47 -19.95
C ILE A 297 37.79 6.89 -19.13
N ASP A 298 38.20 7.62 -18.10
CA ASP A 298 39.36 7.33 -17.25
C ASP A 298 38.91 6.64 -15.94
N LEU A 299 39.21 5.35 -15.76
CA LEU A 299 38.71 4.53 -14.65
C LEU A 299 39.83 3.87 -13.81
N GLY A 300 41.08 4.31 -13.99
CA GLY A 300 42.27 3.68 -13.40
C GLY A 300 42.62 4.12 -11.97
N TYR A 301 41.76 4.90 -11.29
CA TYR A 301 42.08 5.45 -9.96
C TYR A 301 42.34 4.38 -8.89
N LEU A 302 41.60 3.28 -8.94
CA LEU A 302 41.58 2.26 -7.90
C LEU A 302 41.98 0.91 -8.50
N PRO A 303 42.70 0.06 -7.75
CA PRO A 303 43.08 -1.25 -8.21
C PRO A 303 41.93 -2.26 -8.10
N ASN A 304 41.89 -3.22 -9.03
CA ASN A 304 40.98 -4.38 -9.02
C ASN A 304 39.47 -4.05 -8.97
N VAL A 305 39.06 -2.89 -9.48
CA VAL A 305 37.66 -2.54 -9.73
C VAL A 305 37.25 -2.98 -11.14
N THR A 306 36.08 -3.61 -11.24
CA THR A 306 35.42 -3.94 -12.51
C THR A 306 34.29 -2.95 -12.76
N TYR A 307 34.36 -2.23 -13.87
CA TYR A 307 33.32 -1.31 -14.31
C TYR A 307 32.54 -1.89 -15.49
N LEU A 308 31.24 -1.62 -15.52
CA LEU A 308 30.37 -1.94 -16.64
C LEU A 308 29.72 -0.66 -17.13
N ILE A 309 29.85 -0.38 -18.43
CA ILE A 309 29.18 0.73 -19.12
C ILE A 309 28.21 0.15 -20.15
N ASP A 310 26.94 0.51 -20.11
CA ASP A 310 25.98 -0.02 -21.08
C ASP A 310 26.18 0.57 -22.48
N VAL A 311 26.35 -0.32 -23.47
CA VAL A 311 26.65 0.05 -24.87
C VAL A 311 25.52 0.86 -25.53
N ASN A 312 24.27 0.63 -25.13
CA ASN A 312 23.11 1.33 -25.70
C ASN A 312 22.89 2.71 -25.06
N THR A 313 23.57 3.02 -23.96
CA THR A 313 23.40 4.29 -23.24
C THR A 313 24.47 5.33 -23.53
N ILE A 314 25.63 4.93 -24.06
CA ILE A 314 26.71 5.88 -24.31
C ILE A 314 26.38 6.78 -25.51
N ALA A 315 26.28 8.08 -25.25
CA ALA A 315 25.85 9.05 -26.23
C ALA A 315 26.57 10.39 -26.11
N VAL A 316 26.74 11.04 -27.26
CA VAL A 316 26.97 12.49 -27.36
C VAL A 316 25.80 13.09 -28.12
N VAL A 317 25.18 14.13 -27.58
CA VAL A 317 24.03 14.81 -28.20
C VAL A 317 24.39 16.28 -28.44
N ASP A 318 24.16 16.74 -29.66
CA ASP A 318 24.15 18.17 -29.98
C ASP A 318 22.82 18.77 -29.50
N LEU A 319 22.88 19.64 -28.50
CA LEU A 319 21.71 20.22 -27.86
C LEU A 319 21.10 21.37 -28.67
N ASP A 320 21.82 21.92 -29.63
CA ASP A 320 21.39 23.05 -30.46
C ASP A 320 21.20 22.65 -31.92
N ALA A 321 21.39 21.37 -32.26
CA ALA A 321 21.09 20.86 -33.59
C ALA A 321 19.63 21.19 -33.92
N ALA A 322 19.43 21.95 -35.00
CA ALA A 322 18.11 22.18 -35.55
C ALA A 322 17.49 20.81 -35.84
N ALA A 323 16.36 20.51 -35.20
CA ALA A 323 15.63 19.27 -35.44
C ALA A 323 15.30 19.20 -36.93
N THR A 324 16.03 18.38 -37.68
CA THR A 324 15.71 18.07 -39.08
C THR A 324 14.45 17.21 -39.21
N VAL A 325 13.81 16.89 -38.09
CA VAL A 325 12.51 16.24 -38.04
C VAL A 325 11.45 17.32 -37.90
N THR A 326 10.72 17.56 -39.00
CA THR A 326 9.46 18.30 -38.93
C THR A 326 8.47 17.43 -38.16
N ASN A 327 8.27 17.73 -36.87
CA ASN A 327 7.20 17.11 -36.11
C ASN A 327 5.87 17.54 -36.72
N LEU A 328 5.10 16.57 -37.19
CA LEU A 328 3.81 16.84 -37.82
C LEU A 328 2.73 17.19 -36.80
N VAL A 329 3.00 17.22 -35.49
CA VAL A 329 2.12 17.78 -34.47
C VAL A 329 2.77 18.97 -33.76
N ALA A 330 1.96 19.96 -33.37
CA ALA A 330 2.43 21.09 -32.60
C ALA A 330 2.67 20.72 -31.13
N ASN A 331 3.70 21.32 -30.51
CA ASN A 331 3.94 21.27 -29.07
C ASN A 331 3.95 19.86 -28.45
N GLY A 332 4.52 18.88 -29.16
CA GLY A 332 4.59 17.50 -28.66
C GLY A 332 5.49 17.30 -27.42
N ASN A 333 6.32 18.27 -27.06
CA ASN A 333 7.20 18.21 -25.88
C ASN A 333 6.61 18.83 -24.61
N PHE A 334 5.46 19.50 -24.72
CA PHE A 334 4.69 20.11 -23.62
C PHE A 334 5.43 21.05 -22.64
N ASN A 335 6.64 21.51 -22.98
CA ASN A 335 7.45 22.38 -22.13
C ASN A 335 6.84 23.77 -21.89
N ALA A 336 5.91 24.17 -22.75
CA ALA A 336 5.17 25.43 -22.67
C ALA A 336 3.66 25.20 -22.43
N GLY A 337 3.28 24.07 -21.83
CA GLY A 337 1.90 23.66 -21.60
C GLY A 337 1.35 22.77 -22.72
N ILE A 338 0.03 22.74 -22.90
CA ILE A 338 -0.68 21.83 -23.81
C ILE A 338 -1.32 22.52 -25.03
N SER A 339 -0.83 23.71 -25.40
CA SER A 339 -1.33 24.42 -26.59
C SER A 339 -1.21 23.52 -27.84
N GLY A 340 -2.23 23.51 -28.70
CA GLY A 340 -2.29 22.63 -29.88
C GLY A 340 -2.92 21.26 -29.63
N TRP A 341 -3.26 20.96 -28.37
CA TRP A 341 -3.94 19.73 -27.96
C TRP A 341 -5.30 20.05 -27.36
N SER A 342 -6.32 19.25 -27.68
CA SER A 342 -7.70 19.50 -27.27
C SER A 342 -8.41 18.22 -26.87
N LYS A 343 -9.35 18.31 -25.93
CA LYS A 343 -10.22 17.19 -25.60
C LYS A 343 -11.31 17.06 -26.67
N TYR A 344 -11.36 15.91 -27.34
CA TYR A 344 -12.48 15.54 -28.22
C TYR A 344 -13.60 14.85 -27.44
N ASN A 345 -13.27 13.89 -26.58
CA ASN A 345 -14.23 13.16 -25.73
C ASN A 345 -13.75 13.05 -24.28
N GLY A 346 -14.69 12.90 -23.35
CA GLY A 346 -14.42 12.71 -21.91
C GLY A 346 -14.92 13.85 -21.03
N ALA A 347 -14.64 13.76 -19.73
CA ALA A 347 -14.99 14.77 -18.72
C ALA A 347 -14.41 16.16 -19.04
N ASN A 348 -14.96 17.22 -18.46
CA ASN A 348 -14.53 18.60 -18.78
C ASN A 348 -13.08 18.90 -18.36
N ASP A 349 -12.65 18.29 -17.27
CA ASP A 349 -11.32 18.37 -16.68
C ASP A 349 -10.40 17.21 -17.11
N ALA A 350 -10.80 16.44 -18.13
CA ALA A 350 -10.04 15.28 -18.59
C ALA A 350 -8.67 15.64 -19.17
N LEU A 351 -8.39 16.89 -19.55
CA LEU A 351 -7.11 17.32 -20.14
C LEU A 351 -6.54 18.52 -19.39
N SER A 352 -5.29 18.43 -18.94
CA SER A 352 -4.56 19.51 -18.28
C SER A 352 -3.05 19.43 -18.54
N ALA A 353 -2.32 20.52 -18.25
CA ALA A 353 -0.85 20.51 -18.25
C ALA A 353 -0.31 20.05 -16.89
N ALA A 354 0.69 19.18 -16.89
CA ALA A 354 1.44 18.76 -15.73
C ALA A 354 2.77 19.52 -15.63
N GLY A 355 3.31 19.67 -14.42
CA GLY A 355 4.62 20.29 -14.19
C GLY A 355 5.79 19.32 -14.34
N ALA A 356 7.02 19.83 -14.16
CA ALA A 356 8.26 19.10 -14.34
C ALA A 356 8.38 17.80 -13.52
N SER A 357 7.77 17.73 -12.33
CA SER A 357 7.74 16.51 -11.49
C SER A 357 7.01 15.34 -12.15
N ASP A 358 6.09 15.65 -13.04
CA ASP A 358 5.22 14.70 -13.72
C ASP A 358 5.55 14.53 -15.20
N ALA A 359 6.55 15.27 -15.69
CA ALA A 359 7.06 15.19 -17.04
C ALA A 359 8.08 14.07 -17.20
N TYR A 360 8.23 13.57 -18.43
CA TYR A 360 9.31 12.66 -18.74
C TYR A 360 10.64 13.42 -18.78
N VAL A 361 10.64 14.60 -19.39
CA VAL A 361 11.78 15.51 -19.44
C VAL A 361 11.30 16.95 -19.58
N GLY A 362 12.09 17.90 -19.11
CA GLY A 362 11.80 19.32 -19.26
C GLY A 362 10.79 19.83 -18.23
N ASN A 363 9.94 20.76 -18.65
CA ASN A 363 9.15 21.60 -17.75
C ASN A 363 7.69 21.17 -17.60
N GLY A 364 7.19 20.24 -18.42
CA GLY A 364 5.81 19.79 -18.34
C GLY A 364 5.47 18.63 -19.27
N ALA A 365 4.31 18.03 -19.03
CA ALA A 365 3.74 16.95 -19.83
C ALA A 365 2.22 17.14 -19.99
N MET A 366 1.61 16.39 -20.90
CA MET A 366 0.16 16.32 -21.03
C MET A 366 -0.42 15.36 -19.97
N LYS A 367 -1.31 15.85 -19.11
CA LYS A 367 -2.06 15.04 -18.14
C LYS A 367 -3.46 14.76 -18.65
N VAL A 368 -3.84 13.49 -18.65
CA VAL A 368 -5.19 13.05 -19.04
C VAL A 368 -5.82 12.26 -17.90
N VAL A 369 -7.03 12.64 -17.50
CA VAL A 369 -7.79 11.93 -16.45
C VAL A 369 -8.98 11.23 -17.08
N ASN A 370 -9.02 9.90 -16.99
CA ASN A 370 -10.17 9.09 -17.36
C ASN A 370 -10.84 8.54 -16.10
N ALA A 371 -12.05 8.99 -15.80
CA ALA A 371 -12.74 8.59 -14.56
C ALA A 371 -13.40 7.20 -14.64
N THR A 372 -13.61 6.64 -15.84
CA THR A 372 -14.40 5.41 -16.04
C THR A 372 -13.71 4.43 -16.96
N SER A 373 -13.74 3.13 -16.64
CA SER A 373 -13.22 2.08 -17.51
C SER A 373 -14.26 1.63 -18.55
N ASP A 374 -13.91 1.72 -19.83
CA ASP A 374 -14.67 1.14 -20.94
C ASP A 374 -13.73 0.48 -21.95
N ALA A 375 -13.37 -0.77 -21.66
CA ALA A 375 -12.43 -1.56 -22.47
C ALA A 375 -12.87 -1.75 -23.93
N ALA A 376 -14.17 -1.63 -24.23
CA ALA A 376 -14.67 -1.75 -25.60
C ALA A 376 -14.57 -0.43 -26.37
N ASN A 377 -14.47 0.72 -25.69
CA ASN A 377 -14.58 2.05 -26.29
C ASN A 377 -13.49 3.00 -25.80
N GLN A 378 -12.23 2.74 -26.18
CA GLN A 378 -11.09 3.62 -25.90
C GLN A 378 -11.33 5.09 -26.29
N TRP A 379 -12.15 5.38 -27.30
CA TRP A 379 -12.44 6.73 -27.78
C TRP A 379 -13.29 7.58 -26.80
N LYS A 380 -13.86 7.01 -25.73
CA LYS A 380 -14.70 7.75 -24.76
C LYS A 380 -13.94 8.83 -23.99
N THR A 381 -12.63 8.67 -23.83
CA THR A 381 -11.72 9.73 -23.40
C THR A 381 -10.70 9.89 -24.51
N GLN A 382 -10.77 10.99 -25.25
CA GLN A 382 -10.00 11.18 -26.46
C GLN A 382 -9.39 12.57 -26.51
N ILE A 383 -8.08 12.64 -26.69
CA ILE A 383 -7.31 13.88 -26.80
C ILE A 383 -6.73 13.99 -28.21
N HIS A 384 -6.92 15.13 -28.84
CA HIS A 384 -6.66 15.36 -30.25
C HIS A 384 -5.61 16.46 -30.48
N ALA A 385 -4.79 16.26 -31.50
CA ALA A 385 -3.97 17.29 -32.13
C ALA A 385 -4.10 17.23 -33.66
N ASP A 386 -4.20 18.40 -34.28
CA ASP A 386 -4.13 18.53 -35.74
C ASP A 386 -2.71 18.26 -36.24
N PHE A 387 -2.61 17.65 -37.42
CA PHE A 387 -1.36 17.60 -38.15
C PHE A 387 -1.05 18.94 -38.81
N THR A 388 0.23 19.32 -38.85
CA THR A 388 0.70 20.56 -39.50
C THR A 388 0.50 20.54 -41.02
N SER A 389 0.31 19.36 -41.59
CA SER A 389 -0.04 19.15 -43.00
C SER A 389 -0.76 17.81 -43.17
N VAL A 390 -1.64 17.71 -44.17
CA VAL A 390 -2.26 16.44 -44.56
C VAL A 390 -1.17 15.43 -44.94
N LEU A 391 -1.30 14.19 -44.44
CA LEU A 391 -0.33 13.15 -44.75
C LEU A 391 -0.35 12.78 -46.24
N THR A 392 0.78 12.33 -46.76
CA THR A 392 0.91 11.85 -48.15
C THR A 392 0.54 10.38 -48.27
N SER A 393 -0.33 10.06 -49.24
CA SER A 393 -0.74 8.68 -49.56
C SER A 393 0.45 7.80 -49.95
N GLY A 394 0.50 6.58 -49.41
CA GLY A 394 1.53 5.57 -49.70
C GLY A 394 2.87 5.81 -49.00
N LYS A 395 3.00 6.87 -48.19
CA LYS A 395 4.22 7.16 -47.41
C LYS A 395 4.11 6.55 -46.00
N GLU A 396 5.21 6.00 -45.48
CA GLU A 396 5.26 5.54 -44.09
C GLU A 396 5.45 6.70 -43.12
N TYR A 397 4.74 6.64 -42.00
CA TYR A 397 4.86 7.57 -40.89
C TYR A 397 5.13 6.80 -39.60
N THR A 398 5.84 7.44 -38.69
CA THR A 398 6.07 6.94 -37.33
C THR A 398 5.53 7.93 -36.32
N ILE A 399 4.64 7.46 -35.45
CA ILE A 399 4.19 8.17 -34.24
C ILE A 399 4.95 7.58 -33.07
N SER A 400 5.61 8.42 -32.30
CA SER A 400 6.31 8.03 -31.07
C SER A 400 5.91 8.94 -29.92
N TYR A 401 5.77 8.39 -28.72
CA TYR A 401 5.41 9.15 -27.53
C TYR A 401 5.81 8.40 -26.26
N MET A 402 6.09 9.17 -25.22
CA MET A 402 6.30 8.67 -23.87
C MET A 402 4.97 8.64 -23.13
N ILE A 403 4.70 7.56 -22.40
CA ILE A 403 3.50 7.48 -21.56
C ILE A 403 3.77 6.75 -20.25
N ARG A 404 3.15 7.24 -19.17
CA ARG A 404 2.94 6.51 -17.91
C ARG A 404 1.53 6.76 -17.38
N SER A 405 1.11 5.99 -16.39
CA SER A 405 -0.18 6.11 -15.72
C SER A 405 -0.04 5.82 -14.23
N GLU A 406 -0.86 6.43 -13.37
CA GLU A 406 -0.75 6.25 -11.90
C GLU A 406 -1.05 4.81 -11.43
N ALA A 407 -1.74 4.03 -12.27
CA ALA A 407 -2.02 2.60 -12.09
C ALA A 407 -1.95 1.87 -13.44
N THR A 408 -2.16 0.55 -13.48
CA THR A 408 -2.27 -0.19 -14.74
C THR A 408 -3.42 0.37 -15.59
N GLY A 409 -3.11 0.76 -16.84
CA GLY A 409 -4.11 1.36 -17.74
C GLY A 409 -3.95 0.91 -19.20
N SER A 410 -4.66 1.57 -20.11
CA SER A 410 -4.61 1.30 -21.54
C SER A 410 -4.68 2.60 -22.35
N VAL A 411 -3.87 2.68 -23.42
CA VAL A 411 -3.91 3.76 -24.42
C VAL A 411 -3.81 3.17 -25.81
N ARG A 412 -4.34 3.87 -26.81
CA ARG A 412 -3.92 3.68 -28.21
C ARG A 412 -3.93 4.99 -28.96
N CYS A 413 -3.21 5.05 -30.07
CA CYS A 413 -3.35 6.14 -31.03
C CYS A 413 -4.38 5.81 -32.12
N SER A 414 -5.07 6.83 -32.61
CA SER A 414 -5.80 6.77 -33.88
C SER A 414 -5.54 8.03 -34.71
N THR A 415 -5.72 7.96 -36.03
CA THR A 415 -5.66 9.15 -36.89
C THR A 415 -7.06 9.69 -37.18
N THR A 416 -7.17 10.98 -37.46
CA THR A 416 -8.40 11.60 -37.99
C THR A 416 -8.29 11.77 -39.50
N GLY A 417 -9.41 11.65 -40.22
CA GLY A 417 -9.47 11.76 -41.68
C GLY A 417 -10.70 11.04 -42.23
N THR A 418 -10.79 10.89 -43.55
CA THR A 418 -11.88 10.12 -44.19
C THR A 418 -11.81 8.64 -43.82
N THR A 419 -10.61 8.11 -43.63
CA THR A 419 -10.37 6.75 -43.15
C THR A 419 -9.29 6.79 -42.08
N ALA A 420 -9.66 6.44 -40.85
CA ALA A 420 -8.78 6.44 -39.70
C ALA A 420 -7.93 5.16 -39.64
N HIS A 421 -6.68 5.32 -39.21
CA HIS A 421 -5.82 4.22 -38.79
C HIS A 421 -5.90 4.09 -37.27
N TYR A 422 -5.81 2.85 -36.76
CA TYR A 422 -5.86 2.56 -35.34
C TYR A 422 -4.64 1.75 -34.93
N GLN A 423 -3.95 2.22 -33.90
CA GLN A 423 -2.95 1.44 -33.19
C GLN A 423 -3.64 0.35 -32.36
N GLY A 424 -2.99 -0.81 -32.20
CA GLY A 424 -3.39 -1.77 -31.18
C GLY A 424 -3.15 -1.23 -29.77
N ASP A 425 -4.02 -1.62 -28.85
CA ASP A 425 -4.00 -1.20 -27.45
C ASP A 425 -2.64 -1.43 -26.78
N GLN A 426 -2.19 -0.44 -26.01
CA GLN A 426 -0.94 -0.42 -25.28
C GLN A 426 -1.22 -0.37 -23.78
N ALA A 427 -0.75 -1.39 -23.06
CA ALA A 427 -0.75 -1.36 -21.60
C ALA A 427 0.17 -0.24 -21.07
N THR A 428 -0.27 0.41 -19.99
CA THR A 428 0.46 1.49 -19.29
C THR A 428 0.63 1.14 -17.81
N SER A 429 1.60 1.79 -17.16
CA SER A 429 1.98 1.56 -15.75
C SER A 429 2.55 2.83 -15.12
N PRO A 430 2.82 2.85 -13.80
CA PRO A 430 3.54 3.95 -13.13
C PRO A 430 4.90 4.30 -13.73
N SER A 431 5.51 3.36 -14.48
CA SER A 431 6.78 3.60 -15.18
C SER A 431 6.54 4.18 -16.56
N TRP A 432 7.35 5.20 -16.94
CA TRP A 432 7.39 5.71 -18.30
C TRP A 432 7.75 4.61 -19.30
N LYS A 433 7.07 4.62 -20.44
CA LYS A 433 7.26 3.70 -21.56
C LYS A 433 7.27 4.50 -22.86
N LEU A 434 8.21 4.21 -23.75
CA LEU A 434 8.13 4.67 -25.14
C LEU A 434 7.18 3.76 -25.91
N VAL A 435 6.27 4.37 -26.65
CA VAL A 435 5.42 3.69 -27.62
C VAL A 435 5.76 4.22 -29.00
N GLU A 436 6.00 3.31 -29.95
CA GLU A 436 6.20 3.61 -31.36
C GLU A 436 5.14 2.90 -32.19
N TRP A 437 4.56 3.62 -33.15
CA TRP A 437 3.58 3.08 -34.08
C TRP A 437 3.90 3.55 -35.49
N LYS A 438 4.10 2.57 -36.39
CA LYS A 438 4.30 2.80 -37.81
C LYS A 438 3.03 2.49 -38.58
N PHE A 439 2.69 3.34 -39.53
CA PHE A 439 1.59 3.11 -40.45
C PHE A 439 1.86 3.76 -41.81
N THR A 440 1.24 3.24 -42.86
CA THR A 440 1.28 3.85 -44.20
C THR A 440 0.08 4.79 -44.33
N GLY A 441 0.35 6.07 -44.58
CA GLY A 441 -0.70 7.08 -44.75
C GLY A 441 -1.53 6.83 -46.00
N ASN A 442 -2.83 7.08 -45.93
CA ASN A 442 -3.78 6.96 -47.03
C ASN A 442 -3.98 8.29 -47.79
N GLY A 443 -3.52 9.41 -47.25
CA GLY A 443 -3.56 10.72 -47.91
C GLY A 443 -4.71 11.62 -47.47
N THR A 444 -5.50 11.17 -46.49
CA THR A 444 -6.65 11.91 -45.96
C THR A 444 -6.50 12.28 -44.49
N GLU A 445 -5.41 11.87 -43.86
CA GLU A 445 -5.21 12.06 -42.44
C GLU A 445 -4.85 13.50 -42.10
N THR A 446 -5.58 14.06 -41.14
CA THR A 446 -5.47 15.46 -40.71
C THR A 446 -5.03 15.63 -39.26
N GLY A 447 -4.92 14.56 -38.49
CA GLY A 447 -4.59 14.66 -37.07
C GLY A 447 -4.39 13.32 -36.37
N LEU A 448 -4.00 13.41 -35.11
CA LEU A 448 -3.72 12.32 -34.18
C LEU A 448 -4.63 12.43 -32.96
N ASN A 449 -5.14 11.28 -32.52
CA ASN A 449 -5.85 11.11 -31.27
C ASN A 449 -5.10 10.16 -30.35
N PHE A 450 -5.06 10.47 -29.05
CA PHE A 450 -4.89 9.48 -27.99
C PHE A 450 -6.26 9.05 -27.48
N ASP A 451 -6.56 7.76 -27.61
CA ASP A 451 -7.76 7.12 -27.07
C ASP A 451 -7.39 6.45 -25.74
N LEU A 452 -8.04 6.84 -24.63
CA LEU A 452 -7.67 6.53 -23.24
C LEU A 452 -8.85 6.02 -22.38
N GLY A 453 -9.97 5.68 -23.02
CA GLY A 453 -11.20 5.23 -22.35
C GLY A 453 -11.14 3.80 -21.82
N GLY A 454 -10.13 2.99 -22.22
CA GLY A 454 -10.08 1.56 -21.93
C GLY A 454 -10.00 1.22 -20.43
N ALA A 455 -9.34 2.07 -19.64
CA ALA A 455 -9.19 1.92 -18.20
C ALA A 455 -9.24 3.27 -17.49
N ALA A 456 -9.93 3.34 -16.35
CA ALA A 456 -9.92 4.49 -15.49
C ALA A 456 -8.51 4.74 -14.93
N GLY A 457 -8.11 6.00 -14.84
CA GLY A 457 -6.82 6.40 -14.30
C GLY A 457 -6.36 7.77 -14.78
N THR A 458 -5.25 8.21 -14.19
CA THR A 458 -4.51 9.40 -14.62
C THR A 458 -3.33 8.98 -15.47
N TYR A 459 -3.21 9.57 -16.65
CA TYR A 459 -2.17 9.31 -17.63
C TYR A 459 -1.32 10.57 -17.84
N TYR A 460 -0.03 10.37 -18.06
CA TYR A 460 0.91 11.43 -18.42
C TYR A 460 1.57 11.05 -19.74
N ILE A 461 1.46 11.93 -20.73
CA ILE A 461 2.00 11.74 -22.08
C ILE A 461 3.01 12.85 -22.36
N ASP A 462 4.15 12.49 -22.92
CA ASP A 462 5.24 13.43 -23.19
C ASP A 462 5.99 13.09 -24.50
N ASN A 463 6.72 14.06 -25.04
CA ASN A 463 7.55 13.94 -26.25
C ASN A 463 6.85 13.25 -27.43
N VAL A 464 5.63 13.68 -27.76
CA VAL A 464 4.91 13.19 -28.94
C VAL A 464 5.58 13.68 -30.21
N LEU A 465 5.93 12.75 -31.09
CA LEU A 465 6.58 13.02 -32.35
C LEU A 465 5.93 12.21 -33.47
N VAL A 466 5.48 12.91 -34.51
CA VAL A 466 4.93 12.32 -35.73
C VAL A 466 5.87 12.69 -36.89
N THR A 467 6.44 11.68 -37.54
CA THR A 467 7.44 11.86 -38.60
C THR A 467 7.08 11.06 -39.84
N ASP A 468 7.66 11.45 -40.98
CA ASP A 468 7.53 10.77 -42.27
C ASP A 468 8.57 9.65 -42.48
N GLY A 469 9.14 9.13 -41.39
CA GLY A 469 10.20 8.11 -41.42
C GLY A 469 11.62 8.68 -41.51
N SER A 470 11.79 10.01 -41.55
CA SER A 470 13.09 10.66 -41.38
C SER A 470 13.67 10.35 -39.99
N SER A 471 14.63 9.43 -39.96
CA SER A 471 15.24 8.88 -38.75
C SER A 471 16.26 9.86 -38.18
N GLY A 472 15.84 10.69 -37.23
CA GLY A 472 16.79 11.58 -36.54
C GLY A 472 16.17 12.56 -35.56
N GLY A 473 15.45 12.08 -34.53
CA GLY A 473 14.98 12.98 -33.47
C GLY A 473 13.92 12.45 -32.50
N GLY A 474 13.56 11.16 -32.55
CA GLY A 474 12.58 10.59 -31.62
C GLY A 474 13.10 10.47 -30.18
N PRO A 475 12.20 10.57 -29.16
CA PRO A 475 12.56 10.25 -27.79
C PRO A 475 13.14 8.83 -27.73
N THR A 476 14.30 8.68 -27.09
CA THR A 476 14.82 7.34 -26.79
C THR A 476 14.04 6.74 -25.63
N ALA A 477 13.81 5.42 -25.70
CA ALA A 477 13.03 4.70 -24.71
C ALA A 477 13.61 4.87 -23.30
N PRO A 478 12.75 5.00 -22.27
CA PRO A 478 13.21 5.00 -20.90
C PRO A 478 13.76 3.62 -20.58
N ILE A 479 14.82 3.57 -19.80
CA ILE A 479 15.36 2.31 -19.32
C ILE A 479 14.74 2.03 -17.96
N THR A 480 13.96 0.97 -17.87
CA THR A 480 13.40 0.52 -16.60
C THR A 480 14.36 -0.51 -16.01
N ILE A 481 14.98 -0.16 -14.89
CA ILE A 481 15.78 -1.10 -14.10
C ILE A 481 14.88 -1.72 -13.05
N GLU A 482 14.49 -2.95 -13.29
CA GLU A 482 13.84 -3.77 -12.26
C GLU A 482 14.81 -4.02 -11.12
N LYS A 483 14.33 -3.84 -9.88
CA LYS A 483 15.04 -4.37 -8.71
C LYS A 483 14.94 -5.88 -8.72
N THR A 484 16.07 -6.54 -8.52
CA THR A 484 16.14 -8.00 -8.35
C THR A 484 15.37 -8.44 -7.10
N ASP A 485 14.97 -9.71 -7.05
CA ASP A 485 14.25 -10.24 -5.88
C ASP A 485 15.10 -10.14 -4.61
N ALA A 486 16.43 -10.27 -4.70
CA ALA A 486 17.35 -10.10 -3.57
C ALA A 486 17.37 -8.64 -3.06
N GLU A 487 17.37 -7.66 -3.96
CA GLU A 487 17.28 -6.24 -3.59
C GLU A 487 15.93 -5.93 -2.94
N LYS A 488 14.82 -6.42 -3.52
CA LYS A 488 13.48 -6.26 -2.96
C LYS A 488 13.39 -6.87 -1.55
N THR A 489 13.91 -8.09 -1.38
CA THR A 489 13.99 -8.78 -0.09
C THR A 489 14.73 -7.94 0.94
N LYS A 490 15.90 -7.40 0.58
CA LYS A 490 16.70 -6.56 1.48
C LYS A 490 15.97 -5.27 1.84
N ILE A 491 15.44 -4.55 0.85
CA ILE A 491 14.76 -3.25 1.06
C ILE A 491 13.53 -3.43 1.96
N ILE A 492 12.69 -4.44 1.69
CA ILE A 492 11.50 -4.72 2.50
C ILE A 492 11.88 -5.24 3.89
N GLY A 493 12.96 -6.01 4.01
CA GLY A 493 13.48 -6.48 5.30
C GLY A 493 13.97 -5.33 6.17
N ASP A 494 14.73 -4.40 5.57
CA ASP A 494 15.20 -3.19 6.24
C ASP A 494 14.01 -2.29 6.66
N ALA A 495 12.97 -2.17 5.81
CA ALA A 495 11.75 -1.44 6.15
C ALA A 495 10.98 -2.07 7.33
N MET A 496 10.85 -3.40 7.38
CA MET A 496 10.27 -4.10 8.53
C MET A 496 11.10 -3.86 9.81
N ALA A 497 12.42 -3.94 9.71
CA ALA A 497 13.32 -3.72 10.84
C ALA A 497 13.19 -2.30 11.40
N ASP A 498 13.15 -1.29 10.54
CA ASP A 498 12.94 0.11 10.92
C ASP A 498 11.58 0.31 11.60
N TRP A 499 10.49 -0.19 10.99
CA TRP A 499 9.14 -0.11 11.52
C TRP A 499 9.01 -0.76 12.92
N VAL A 500 9.38 -2.04 13.03
CA VAL A 500 9.24 -2.79 14.28
C VAL A 500 10.15 -2.22 15.37
N SER A 501 11.39 -1.85 15.04
CA SER A 501 12.31 -1.27 16.03
C SER A 501 11.81 0.05 16.59
N LYS A 502 11.28 0.95 15.74
CA LYS A 502 10.73 2.24 16.18
C LYS A 502 9.47 2.07 17.04
N MET A 503 8.52 1.24 16.62
CA MET A 503 7.30 0.95 17.40
C MET A 503 7.62 0.38 18.78
N MET A 504 8.46 -0.67 18.82
CA MET A 504 8.80 -1.35 20.07
C MET A 504 9.64 -0.47 21.00
N THR A 505 10.56 0.33 20.45
CA THR A 505 11.40 1.24 21.25
C THR A 505 10.57 2.38 21.82
N HIS A 506 9.70 2.99 21.01
CA HIS A 506 8.90 4.14 21.42
C HIS A 506 7.91 3.76 22.52
N TYR A 507 7.22 2.62 22.38
CA TYR A 507 6.20 2.16 23.34
C TYR A 507 6.71 1.22 24.44
N LYS A 508 8.03 1.08 24.57
CA LYS A 508 8.68 0.13 25.49
C LYS A 508 8.21 0.24 26.95
N THR A 509 7.79 1.42 27.39
CA THR A 509 7.37 1.69 28.78
C THR A 509 5.84 1.74 28.97
N SER A 510 5.06 1.48 27.92
CA SER A 510 3.60 1.66 27.93
C SER A 510 2.81 0.51 27.33
N VAL A 511 3.41 -0.30 26.45
CA VAL A 511 2.76 -1.45 25.81
C VAL A 511 3.60 -2.70 26.06
N PHE A 512 3.04 -3.68 26.75
CA PHE A 512 3.74 -4.87 27.24
C PHE A 512 3.24 -6.19 26.63
N ALA A 513 2.24 -6.11 25.76
CA ALA A 513 1.74 -7.25 25.00
C ALA A 513 1.40 -6.79 23.57
N TRP A 514 1.75 -7.63 22.60
CA TRP A 514 1.66 -7.28 21.19
C TRP A 514 1.16 -8.48 20.39
N ASP A 515 0.23 -8.22 19.49
CA ASP A 515 0.08 -9.03 18.29
C ASP A 515 1.19 -8.63 17.31
N VAL A 516 2.13 -9.56 17.10
CA VAL A 516 3.31 -9.33 16.26
C VAL A 516 2.99 -9.64 14.81
N VAL A 517 2.22 -10.70 14.56
CA VAL A 517 1.85 -11.15 13.22
C VAL A 517 0.38 -11.51 13.22
N ASN A 518 -0.39 -10.76 12.44
CA ASN A 518 -1.81 -10.99 12.25
C ASN A 518 -2.08 -11.78 10.96
N GLU A 519 -2.97 -12.76 11.04
CA GLU A 519 -3.58 -13.52 9.94
C GLU A 519 -2.61 -14.09 8.90
N PRO A 520 -1.58 -14.85 9.32
CA PRO A 520 -0.63 -15.46 8.40
C PRO A 520 -1.22 -16.62 7.59
N MET A 521 -2.33 -17.21 8.03
CA MET A 521 -2.88 -18.44 7.44
C MET A 521 -3.96 -18.16 6.40
N LYS A 522 -4.03 -19.03 5.38
CA LYS A 522 -5.18 -19.15 4.49
C LYS A 522 -6.27 -20.01 5.14
N GLU A 523 -7.46 -19.98 4.55
CA GLU A 523 -8.58 -20.82 4.99
C GLU A 523 -8.29 -22.32 4.91
N ASP A 524 -7.40 -22.78 4.02
CA ASP A 524 -6.99 -24.18 3.90
C ASP A 524 -5.95 -24.62 4.95
N GLY A 525 -5.59 -23.73 5.88
CA GLY A 525 -4.59 -23.98 6.93
C GLY A 525 -3.14 -23.96 6.48
N THR A 526 -2.86 -23.59 5.23
CA THR A 526 -1.49 -23.33 4.77
C THR A 526 -1.15 -21.84 4.85
N LEU A 527 0.14 -21.51 4.90
CA LEU A 527 0.59 -20.12 4.94
C LEU A 527 0.18 -19.35 3.69
N ARG A 528 -0.12 -18.06 3.86
CA ARG A 528 -0.23 -17.13 2.75
C ARG A 528 1.08 -17.08 1.96
N THR A 529 0.97 -16.83 0.66
CA THR A 529 2.08 -16.72 -0.28
C THR A 529 2.32 -15.28 -0.72
N GLY A 530 1.34 -14.40 -0.50
CA GLY A 530 1.33 -13.03 -0.97
C GLY A 530 0.81 -12.84 -2.39
N ASN A 531 0.22 -13.89 -2.98
CA ASN A 531 -0.38 -13.89 -4.32
C ASN A 531 -1.89 -14.14 -4.27
N GLU A 532 -2.53 -13.97 -3.12
CA GLU A 532 -3.95 -14.26 -2.91
C GLU A 532 -4.92 -13.28 -3.62
N GLY A 533 -4.40 -12.34 -4.43
CA GLY A 533 -5.20 -11.54 -5.37
C GLY A 533 -5.97 -10.39 -4.74
N ASP A 534 -5.56 -9.91 -3.56
CA ASP A 534 -6.18 -8.75 -2.93
C ASP A 534 -5.85 -7.46 -3.71
N THR A 535 -6.89 -6.70 -4.01
CA THR A 535 -6.84 -5.46 -4.80
C THR A 535 -7.01 -4.20 -3.95
N ALA A 536 -7.14 -4.34 -2.63
CA ALA A 536 -7.24 -3.20 -1.73
C ALA A 536 -5.98 -2.33 -1.81
N ALA A 537 -6.17 -1.01 -1.80
CA ALA A 537 -5.08 -0.05 -1.97
C ALA A 537 -4.05 -0.07 -0.82
N ASP A 538 -4.43 -0.63 0.33
CA ASP A 538 -3.65 -0.79 1.55
C ASP A 538 -3.15 -2.23 1.77
N PHE A 539 -3.36 -3.12 0.80
CA PHE A 539 -2.83 -4.47 0.85
C PHE A 539 -1.33 -4.49 0.52
N PHE A 540 -0.53 -5.09 1.40
CA PHE A 540 0.87 -5.39 1.13
C PHE A 540 1.29 -6.68 1.85
N SER A 541 1.83 -7.65 1.11
CA SER A 541 2.22 -8.93 1.68
C SER A 541 3.71 -9.02 1.98
N TRP A 542 4.07 -9.02 3.27
CA TRP A 542 5.45 -9.19 3.73
C TRP A 542 6.04 -10.55 3.32
N ILE A 543 5.25 -11.62 3.39
CA ILE A 543 5.68 -12.99 3.02
C ILE A 543 6.07 -13.11 1.53
N LYS A 544 5.50 -12.27 0.65
CA LYS A 544 5.87 -12.24 -0.77
C LYS A 544 7.35 -11.94 -0.99
N TYR A 545 7.91 -11.04 -0.18
CA TYR A 545 9.28 -10.54 -0.34
C TYR A 545 10.25 -11.17 0.65
N LEU A 546 9.79 -11.55 1.84
CA LEU A 546 10.64 -12.08 2.91
C LEU A 546 10.50 -13.60 3.10
N GLY A 547 9.60 -14.23 2.35
CA GLY A 547 9.30 -15.66 2.47
C GLY A 547 8.74 -16.04 3.83
N LYS A 548 8.70 -17.34 4.11
CA LYS A 548 8.15 -17.90 5.36
C LYS A 548 8.83 -17.40 6.64
N ASP A 549 10.03 -16.84 6.55
CA ASP A 549 10.82 -16.36 7.69
C ASP A 549 10.49 -14.92 8.11
N TYR A 550 9.55 -14.26 7.42
CA TYR A 550 9.12 -12.91 7.77
C TYR A 550 8.63 -12.82 9.24
N ALA A 551 7.84 -13.79 9.70
CA ALA A 551 7.38 -13.85 11.08
C ALA A 551 8.52 -14.12 12.06
N VAL A 552 9.46 -15.02 11.71
CA VAL A 552 10.67 -15.27 12.51
C VAL A 552 11.42 -13.97 12.75
N THR A 553 11.59 -13.19 11.69
CA THR A 553 12.25 -11.87 11.74
C THR A 553 11.47 -10.90 12.62
N ALA A 554 10.15 -10.79 12.42
CA ALA A 554 9.28 -9.92 13.21
C ALA A 554 9.34 -10.23 14.71
N PHE A 555 9.23 -11.51 15.11
CA PHE A 555 9.32 -11.92 16.52
C PHE A 555 10.71 -11.67 17.12
N LYS A 556 11.80 -11.88 16.37
CA LYS A 556 13.16 -11.57 16.83
C LYS A 556 13.35 -10.06 17.04
N LEU A 557 12.91 -9.24 16.09
CA LEU A 557 12.95 -7.78 16.19
C LEU A 557 12.12 -7.29 17.37
N ALA A 558 10.88 -7.78 17.51
CA ALA A 558 10.01 -7.42 18.62
C ALA A 558 10.67 -7.74 19.97
N ARG A 559 11.26 -8.94 20.11
CA ARG A 559 11.99 -9.31 21.32
C ARG A 559 13.24 -8.47 21.57
N GLN A 560 13.96 -8.12 20.51
CA GLN A 560 15.21 -7.35 20.59
C GLN A 560 14.97 -5.91 21.07
N TYR A 561 13.95 -5.24 20.55
CA TYR A 561 13.69 -3.83 20.83
C TYR A 561 12.72 -3.60 21.99
N GLY A 562 11.80 -4.54 22.23
CA GLY A 562 10.91 -4.56 23.39
C GLY A 562 11.60 -4.94 24.70
N ASN A 563 10.80 -5.33 25.68
CA ASN A 563 11.27 -5.91 26.93
C ASN A 563 11.33 -7.44 26.84
N ALA A 564 12.25 -8.03 27.60
CA ALA A 564 12.33 -9.49 27.73
C ALA A 564 11.05 -10.12 28.33
N THR A 565 10.27 -9.32 29.05
CA THR A 565 9.01 -9.74 29.71
C THR A 565 7.77 -9.52 28.86
N ASP A 566 7.86 -8.78 27.74
CA ASP A 566 6.70 -8.51 26.88
C ASP A 566 6.09 -9.81 26.36
N LYS A 567 4.77 -9.86 26.22
CA LYS A 567 4.04 -11.02 25.69
C LYS A 567 3.80 -10.85 24.20
N LEU A 568 4.39 -11.71 23.39
CA LEU A 568 4.33 -11.63 21.94
C LEU A 568 3.39 -12.71 21.39
N PHE A 569 2.33 -12.28 20.73
CA PHE A 569 1.28 -13.12 20.17
C PHE A 569 1.38 -13.22 18.65
N ILE A 570 0.90 -14.34 18.12
CA ILE A 570 0.46 -14.49 16.74
C ILE A 570 -1.07 -14.60 16.75
N ASN A 571 -1.78 -13.94 15.83
CA ASN A 571 -3.24 -13.85 15.84
C ASN A 571 -3.85 -14.30 14.51
N ASP A 572 -5.00 -14.98 14.53
CA ASP A 572 -5.74 -15.33 13.31
C ASP A 572 -7.25 -15.54 13.61
N TYR A 573 -8.08 -15.54 12.56
CA TYR A 573 -9.52 -15.76 12.61
C TYR A 573 -9.94 -17.12 12.05
N ASN A 574 -11.21 -17.48 12.26
CA ASN A 574 -11.82 -18.75 11.82
C ASN A 574 -11.18 -20.02 12.41
N LEU A 575 -10.34 -19.92 13.43
CA LEU A 575 -9.70 -21.09 14.04
C LEU A 575 -10.74 -22.03 14.69
N GLU A 576 -11.85 -21.46 15.13
CA GLU A 576 -13.00 -22.14 15.73
C GLU A 576 -13.93 -22.77 14.70
N SER A 577 -13.88 -22.35 13.43
CA SER A 577 -14.67 -22.94 12.34
C SER A 577 -13.85 -23.90 11.47
N ARG A 578 -12.52 -23.70 11.44
CA ARG A 578 -11.52 -24.43 10.65
C ARG A 578 -10.40 -24.96 11.54
N LEU A 579 -10.60 -26.14 12.11
CA LEU A 579 -9.61 -26.80 12.97
C LEU A 579 -8.31 -27.15 12.24
N ASP A 580 -8.38 -27.36 10.93
CA ASP A 580 -7.22 -27.49 10.03
C ASP A 580 -6.40 -26.20 9.96
N LYS A 581 -7.06 -25.03 9.94
CA LYS A 581 -6.41 -23.72 10.05
C LYS A 581 -5.75 -23.51 11.41
N CYS A 582 -6.43 -23.92 12.49
CA CYS A 582 -5.85 -23.92 13.84
C CYS A 582 -4.58 -24.78 13.92
N ASP A 583 -4.61 -26.00 13.38
CA ASP A 583 -3.44 -26.88 13.33
C ASP A 583 -2.30 -26.26 12.50
N GLY A 584 -2.62 -25.63 11.36
CA GLY A 584 -1.64 -24.92 10.54
C GLY A 584 -0.96 -23.75 11.26
N LEU A 585 -1.72 -22.95 12.02
CA LEU A 585 -1.18 -21.86 12.83
C LEU A 585 -0.25 -22.40 13.93
N ILE A 586 -0.64 -23.47 14.62
CA ILE A 586 0.19 -24.13 15.63
C ILE A 586 1.51 -24.63 15.02
N GLN A 587 1.45 -25.28 13.86
CA GLN A 587 2.65 -25.72 13.13
C GLN A 587 3.54 -24.54 12.73
N TYR A 588 2.97 -23.40 12.38
CA TYR A 588 3.75 -22.21 12.06
C TYR A 588 4.40 -21.59 13.31
N VAL A 589 3.73 -21.63 14.46
CA VAL A 589 4.34 -21.25 15.75
C VAL A 589 5.55 -22.13 16.06
N GLU A 590 5.41 -23.45 15.95
CA GLU A 590 6.52 -24.39 16.14
C GLU A 590 7.67 -24.12 15.16
N TYR A 591 7.35 -23.80 13.90
CA TYR A 591 8.33 -23.40 12.91
C TYR A 591 9.08 -22.13 13.34
N ILE A 592 8.37 -21.08 13.76
CA ILE A 592 8.98 -19.82 14.19
C ILE A 592 9.98 -20.06 15.33
N GLU A 593 9.59 -20.88 16.30
CA GLU A 593 10.44 -21.22 17.44
C GLU A 593 11.63 -22.09 17.06
N SER A 594 11.45 -23.03 16.14
CA SER A 594 12.56 -23.84 15.60
C SER A 594 13.64 -22.99 14.92
N GLN A 595 13.28 -21.82 14.40
CA GLN A 595 14.20 -20.85 13.78
C GLN A 595 14.73 -19.80 14.78
N GLY A 596 14.45 -19.96 16.07
CA GLY A 596 14.92 -19.09 17.16
C GLY A 596 14.09 -17.82 17.37
N GLY A 597 12.89 -17.72 16.77
CA GLY A 597 11.87 -16.79 17.25
C GLY A 597 11.28 -17.26 18.58
N LYS A 598 10.54 -16.40 19.28
CA LYS A 598 9.83 -16.80 20.51
C LYS A 598 8.41 -16.26 20.48
N VAL A 599 7.45 -17.17 20.47
CA VAL A 599 6.01 -16.86 20.52
C VAL A 599 5.50 -17.21 21.92
N ASP A 600 5.07 -16.20 22.68
CA ASP A 600 4.56 -16.43 24.04
C ASP A 600 3.09 -16.85 24.04
N GLY A 601 2.32 -16.43 23.02
CA GLY A 601 0.88 -16.68 22.97
C GLY A 601 0.29 -16.80 21.57
N ILE A 602 -0.91 -17.36 21.52
CA ILE A 602 -1.74 -17.48 20.31
C ILE A 602 -3.06 -16.76 20.57
N GLY A 603 -3.39 -15.84 19.67
CA GLY A 603 -4.67 -15.14 19.61
C GLY A 603 -5.65 -15.88 18.70
N THR A 604 -6.91 -15.99 19.12
CA THR A 604 -8.03 -16.39 18.27
C THR A 604 -9.04 -15.25 18.25
N GLN A 605 -9.30 -14.70 17.05
CA GLN A 605 -10.14 -13.50 16.91
C GLN A 605 -11.58 -13.78 17.36
N MET A 606 -12.16 -14.92 16.96
CA MET A 606 -13.52 -15.34 17.31
C MET A 606 -14.63 -14.39 16.80
N HIS A 607 -14.54 -13.93 15.54
CA HIS A 607 -15.63 -13.23 14.85
C HIS A 607 -16.76 -14.19 14.43
N ILE A 608 -17.63 -14.54 15.37
CA ILE A 608 -18.59 -15.63 15.23
C ILE A 608 -20.03 -15.14 14.98
N GLY A 609 -20.96 -16.08 14.83
CA GLY A 609 -22.40 -15.80 14.77
C GLY A 609 -23.19 -16.85 15.55
N LEU A 610 -24.52 -16.68 15.60
CA LEU A 610 -25.41 -17.57 16.36
C LEU A 610 -25.29 -19.06 15.99
N ASN A 611 -24.95 -19.35 14.73
CA ASN A 611 -24.88 -20.71 14.20
C ASN A 611 -23.45 -21.27 14.16
N THR A 612 -22.46 -20.58 14.75
CA THR A 612 -21.09 -21.11 14.82
C THR A 612 -21.08 -22.41 15.64
N ASP A 613 -20.35 -23.41 15.14
CA ASP A 613 -20.30 -24.75 15.70
C ASP A 613 -19.64 -24.75 17.09
N LYS A 614 -20.47 -24.96 18.12
CA LYS A 614 -20.08 -25.01 19.53
C LYS A 614 -19.05 -26.11 19.82
N ASP A 615 -19.19 -27.28 19.21
CA ASP A 615 -18.27 -28.40 19.43
C ASP A 615 -16.89 -28.09 18.85
N LYS A 616 -16.82 -27.38 17.71
CA LYS A 616 -15.54 -26.92 17.17
C LYS A 616 -14.90 -25.81 18.00
N ILE A 617 -15.68 -24.89 18.58
CA ILE A 617 -15.15 -23.90 19.54
C ILE A 617 -14.44 -24.62 20.70
N ALA A 618 -15.09 -25.62 21.30
CA ALA A 618 -14.48 -26.40 22.39
C ALA A 618 -13.21 -27.15 21.94
N GLN A 619 -13.24 -27.77 20.75
CA GLN A 619 -12.07 -28.48 20.19
C GLN A 619 -10.91 -27.54 19.87
N MET A 620 -11.18 -26.33 19.37
CA MET A 620 -10.16 -25.32 19.15
C MET A 620 -9.47 -24.96 20.46
N PHE A 621 -10.22 -24.68 21.54
CA PHE A 621 -9.61 -24.38 22.84
C PHE A 621 -8.78 -25.55 23.38
N GLN A 622 -9.22 -26.80 23.19
CA GLN A 622 -8.43 -27.98 23.59
C GLN A 622 -7.11 -28.06 22.82
N LYS A 623 -7.11 -27.80 21.51
CA LYS A 623 -5.90 -27.75 20.67
C LYS A 623 -4.96 -26.64 21.13
N LEU A 624 -5.50 -25.44 21.33
CA LEU A 624 -4.73 -24.28 21.80
C LEU A 624 -4.14 -24.51 23.18
N ALA A 625 -4.89 -25.09 24.13
CA ALA A 625 -4.39 -25.45 25.45
C ALA A 625 -3.19 -26.41 25.39
N ALA A 626 -3.24 -27.41 24.50
CA ALA A 626 -2.19 -28.41 24.34
C ALA A 626 -0.83 -27.83 23.92
N THR A 627 -0.80 -26.62 23.35
CA THR A 627 0.45 -25.94 22.95
C THR A 627 1.29 -25.45 24.13
N GLY A 628 0.70 -25.32 25.33
CA GLY A 628 1.36 -24.69 26.49
C GLY A 628 1.53 -23.17 26.39
N LYS A 629 1.02 -22.53 25.32
CA LYS A 629 1.11 -21.08 25.10
C LYS A 629 0.04 -20.32 25.88
N LEU A 630 0.26 -19.01 26.07
CA LEU A 630 -0.80 -18.10 26.50
C LEU A 630 -1.88 -18.01 25.41
N ILE A 631 -3.14 -18.14 25.77
CA ILE A 631 -4.27 -18.06 24.84
C ILE A 631 -5.07 -16.80 25.12
N LYS A 632 -5.27 -15.99 24.09
CA LYS A 632 -6.12 -14.79 24.13
C LYS A 632 -7.27 -14.98 23.14
N ILE A 633 -8.51 -14.77 23.60
CA ILE A 633 -9.57 -14.44 22.66
C ILE A 633 -9.39 -12.95 22.35
N SER A 634 -9.05 -12.61 21.11
CA SER A 634 -8.52 -11.28 20.79
C SER A 634 -9.56 -10.29 20.29
N GLU A 635 -10.65 -10.74 19.67
CA GLU A 635 -11.57 -9.87 18.92
C GLU A 635 -13.02 -10.41 18.96
N LEU A 636 -13.50 -10.90 20.10
CA LEU A 636 -14.81 -11.56 20.19
C LEU A 636 -15.95 -10.60 19.86
N ASP A 637 -16.70 -10.97 18.83
CA ASP A 637 -18.02 -10.41 18.51
C ASP A 637 -18.96 -11.53 18.05
N VAL A 638 -20.27 -11.37 18.30
CA VAL A 638 -21.28 -12.40 17.98
C VAL A 638 -22.38 -11.81 17.12
N ARG A 639 -22.27 -12.01 15.81
CA ARG A 639 -23.21 -11.48 14.82
C ARG A 639 -24.60 -12.11 14.93
N LEU A 640 -25.61 -11.29 14.64
CA LEU A 640 -27.03 -11.64 14.68
C LEU A 640 -27.64 -11.81 13.28
N GLY A 641 -26.93 -11.36 12.24
CA GLY A 641 -27.41 -11.26 10.87
C GLY A 641 -28.29 -10.04 10.62
N THR A 642 -28.35 -9.09 11.56
CA THR A 642 -29.22 -7.91 11.51
C THR A 642 -28.84 -6.87 12.56
N ASN A 643 -29.08 -5.59 12.26
CA ASN A 643 -29.01 -4.45 13.19
C ASN A 643 -30.32 -4.18 13.95
N ALA A 644 -31.39 -4.91 13.66
CA ALA A 644 -32.69 -4.83 14.34
C ALA A 644 -33.11 -6.20 14.92
N PRO A 645 -32.31 -6.79 15.83
CA PRO A 645 -32.53 -8.14 16.30
C PRO A 645 -33.77 -8.26 17.20
N THR A 646 -34.47 -9.38 17.07
CA THR A 646 -35.56 -9.76 17.99
C THR A 646 -35.02 -10.09 19.39
N VAL A 647 -35.89 -10.01 20.41
CA VAL A 647 -35.58 -10.43 21.79
C VAL A 647 -35.03 -11.88 21.83
N ALA A 648 -35.57 -12.80 21.03
CA ALA A 648 -35.11 -14.18 20.96
C ALA A 648 -33.69 -14.31 20.36
N GLN A 649 -33.36 -13.50 19.35
CA GLN A 649 -32.01 -13.44 18.80
C GLN A 649 -31.02 -12.88 19.82
N GLN A 650 -31.40 -11.83 20.57
CA GLN A 650 -30.56 -11.30 21.64
C GLN A 650 -30.32 -12.30 22.78
N ALA A 651 -31.35 -13.08 23.16
CA ALA A 651 -31.19 -14.17 24.12
C ALA A 651 -30.22 -15.26 23.59
N SER A 652 -30.35 -15.64 22.32
CA SER A 652 -29.44 -16.59 21.67
C SER A 652 -27.99 -16.06 21.60
N GLN A 653 -27.82 -14.76 21.38
CA GLN A 653 -26.51 -14.10 21.42
C GLN A 653 -25.90 -14.19 22.81
N ALA A 654 -26.67 -13.94 23.86
CA ALA A 654 -26.24 -14.07 25.24
C ALA A 654 -25.77 -15.49 25.58
N GLU A 655 -26.52 -16.51 25.14
CA GLU A 655 -26.14 -17.91 25.31
C GLU A 655 -24.82 -18.25 24.59
N MET A 656 -24.58 -17.67 23.41
CA MET A 656 -23.33 -17.87 22.68
C MET A 656 -22.14 -17.20 23.38
N TYR A 657 -22.29 -15.94 23.82
CA TYR A 657 -21.26 -15.26 24.62
C TYR A 657 -20.92 -16.06 25.89
N GLN A 658 -21.93 -16.47 26.64
CA GLN A 658 -21.74 -17.27 27.85
C GLN A 658 -21.01 -18.58 27.53
N TYR A 659 -21.45 -19.29 26.47
CA TYR A 659 -20.85 -20.56 26.05
C TYR A 659 -19.36 -20.41 25.72
N VAL A 660 -18.98 -19.37 24.98
CA VAL A 660 -17.58 -19.10 24.63
C VAL A 660 -16.74 -18.89 25.89
N VAL A 661 -17.19 -18.04 26.82
CA VAL A 661 -16.48 -17.75 28.07
C VAL A 661 -16.35 -19.01 28.94
N ASP A 662 -17.43 -19.79 29.04
CA ASP A 662 -17.43 -21.06 29.78
C ASP A 662 -16.43 -22.05 29.19
N MET A 663 -16.39 -22.20 27.85
CA MET A 663 -15.47 -23.11 27.19
C MET A 663 -14.01 -22.66 27.30
N TYR A 664 -13.76 -21.35 27.22
CA TYR A 664 -12.42 -20.80 27.47
C TYR A 664 -11.95 -21.15 28.88
N LYS A 665 -12.75 -20.87 29.90
CA LYS A 665 -12.41 -21.17 31.30
C LYS A 665 -12.25 -22.66 31.57
N LYS A 666 -13.08 -23.48 30.92
CA LYS A 666 -13.07 -24.94 31.10
C LYS A 666 -11.85 -25.60 30.44
N HIS A 667 -11.48 -25.17 29.25
CA HIS A 667 -10.49 -25.88 28.42
C HIS A 667 -9.10 -25.25 28.45
N ILE A 668 -8.98 -23.95 28.65
CA ILE A 668 -7.67 -23.28 28.78
C ILE A 668 -7.25 -23.31 30.26
N PRO A 669 -6.10 -23.90 30.63
CA PRO A 669 -5.61 -23.85 32.00
C PRO A 669 -5.41 -22.41 32.49
N ALA A 670 -5.67 -22.13 33.77
CA ALA A 670 -5.60 -20.77 34.33
C ALA A 670 -4.26 -20.05 34.06
N ALA A 671 -3.13 -20.77 34.10
CA ALA A 671 -1.81 -20.20 33.80
C ALA A 671 -1.59 -19.82 32.32
N GLN A 672 -2.43 -20.35 31.42
CA GLN A 672 -2.44 -20.04 30.00
C GLN A 672 -3.52 -19.02 29.62
N GLN A 673 -4.44 -18.68 30.53
CA GLN A 673 -5.50 -17.71 30.27
C GLN A 673 -4.94 -16.29 30.28
N TYR A 674 -4.54 -15.76 29.12
CA TYR A 674 -4.14 -14.35 29.04
C TYR A 674 -5.35 -13.45 29.27
N GLY A 675 -6.44 -13.70 28.55
CA GLY A 675 -7.63 -12.88 28.63
C GLY A 675 -8.58 -13.02 27.44
N ILE A 676 -9.70 -12.29 27.54
CA ILE A 676 -10.73 -12.19 26.50
C ILE A 676 -10.90 -10.72 26.13
N THR A 677 -10.92 -10.42 24.84
CA THR A 677 -11.18 -9.09 24.31
C THR A 677 -12.46 -9.11 23.49
N VAL A 678 -13.40 -8.24 23.83
CA VAL A 678 -14.64 -7.99 23.06
C VAL A 678 -14.34 -6.93 22.01
N TRP A 679 -14.75 -7.13 20.76
CA TRP A 679 -14.43 -6.22 19.65
C TRP A 679 -15.54 -5.20 19.40
N GLY A 680 -15.34 -3.96 19.87
CA GLY A 680 -16.36 -2.92 19.94
C GLY A 680 -17.04 -2.84 21.31
N VAL A 681 -17.58 -1.66 21.64
CA VAL A 681 -18.34 -1.42 22.87
C VAL A 681 -19.81 -1.67 22.62
N SER A 682 -20.41 -0.99 21.66
CA SER A 682 -21.85 -0.95 21.47
C SER A 682 -22.26 -1.10 20.00
N ASP A 683 -23.53 -1.39 19.76
CA ASP A 683 -24.09 -1.45 18.41
C ASP A 683 -24.32 -0.05 17.79
N ASN A 684 -23.65 0.99 18.30
CA ASN A 684 -23.78 2.34 17.76
C ASN A 684 -23.14 2.40 16.37
N SER A 685 -23.84 2.98 15.40
CA SER A 685 -23.37 3.04 14.00
C SER A 685 -22.00 3.71 13.84
N LYS A 686 -21.57 4.59 14.75
CA LYS A 686 -20.24 5.20 14.75
C LYS A 686 -19.11 4.18 14.97
N GLU A 687 -19.39 3.07 15.66
CA GLU A 687 -18.43 1.99 15.87
C GLU A 687 -18.34 1.04 14.67
N HIS A 688 -19.40 0.99 13.86
CA HIS A 688 -19.60 0.00 12.80
C HIS A 688 -19.48 0.55 11.38
N GLU A 689 -19.01 1.80 11.21
CA GLU A 689 -18.88 2.44 9.89
C GLU A 689 -18.06 1.59 8.90
N PHE A 690 -16.97 0.99 9.37
CA PHE A 690 -16.05 0.19 8.56
C PHE A 690 -16.03 -1.30 8.94
N TRP A 691 -16.74 -1.70 10.00
CA TRP A 691 -16.77 -3.07 10.51
C TRP A 691 -18.20 -3.45 10.92
N LEU A 692 -18.83 -4.31 10.11
CA LEU A 692 -20.17 -4.86 10.33
C LEU A 692 -21.30 -3.81 10.44
N PRO A 693 -21.50 -2.92 9.43
CA PRO A 693 -22.45 -1.80 9.50
C PRO A 693 -23.94 -2.19 9.69
N ASP A 694 -24.31 -3.42 9.34
CA ASP A 694 -25.69 -3.93 9.39
C ASP A 694 -25.90 -5.02 10.45
N GLU A 695 -25.05 -5.06 11.48
CA GLU A 695 -25.10 -6.04 12.57
C GLU A 695 -25.32 -5.36 13.93
N ALA A 696 -25.62 -6.17 14.95
CA ALA A 696 -25.71 -5.75 16.35
C ALA A 696 -24.93 -6.71 17.27
N PRO A 697 -23.59 -6.80 17.12
CA PRO A 697 -22.83 -7.91 17.68
C PRO A 697 -22.33 -7.69 19.11
N ASN A 698 -22.47 -6.48 19.67
CA ASN A 698 -21.82 -6.06 20.91
C ASN A 698 -22.69 -6.21 22.17
N LEU A 699 -22.12 -5.88 23.33
CA LEU A 699 -22.75 -6.10 24.65
C LEU A 699 -23.71 -4.98 25.06
N TRP A 700 -23.55 -3.80 24.48
CA TRP A 700 -24.43 -2.65 24.63
C TRP A 700 -25.15 -2.35 23.31
N ASP A 701 -26.36 -1.82 23.38
CA ASP A 701 -27.11 -1.38 22.20
C ASP A 701 -26.61 -0.03 21.68
N ALA A 702 -27.19 0.45 20.57
CA ALA A 702 -26.80 1.71 19.95
C ALA A 702 -26.91 2.95 20.85
N ASN A 703 -27.65 2.88 21.96
CA ASN A 703 -27.81 3.94 22.96
C ASN A 703 -26.96 3.70 24.21
N TYR A 704 -26.02 2.76 24.16
CA TYR A 704 -25.17 2.36 25.27
C TYR A 704 -25.93 1.76 26.46
N VAL A 705 -27.10 1.14 26.23
CA VAL A 705 -27.83 0.37 27.23
C VAL A 705 -27.40 -1.09 27.15
N ARG A 706 -27.18 -1.71 28.32
CA ARG A 706 -26.74 -3.12 28.41
C ARG A 706 -27.79 -4.06 27.81
N LYS A 707 -27.37 -4.97 26.93
CA LYS A 707 -28.22 -5.98 26.28
C LYS A 707 -28.25 -7.30 27.05
N HIS A 708 -29.03 -8.26 26.56
CA HIS A 708 -28.91 -9.68 26.96
C HIS A 708 -27.47 -10.20 26.87
N ALA A 709 -26.71 -9.79 25.85
CA ALA A 709 -25.32 -10.20 25.67
C ALA A 709 -24.42 -9.80 26.85
N TYR A 710 -24.69 -8.65 27.49
CA TYR A 710 -24.01 -8.25 28.72
C TYR A 710 -24.23 -9.26 29.84
N LYS A 711 -25.50 -9.68 30.05
CA LYS A 711 -25.85 -10.73 31.02
C LYS A 711 -25.10 -12.02 30.73
N GLY A 712 -25.18 -12.53 29.50
CA GLY A 712 -24.53 -13.80 29.12
C GLY A 712 -23.01 -13.76 29.34
N THR A 713 -22.38 -12.65 28.99
CA THR A 713 -20.95 -12.44 29.22
C THR A 713 -20.62 -12.42 30.71
N ALA A 714 -21.34 -11.62 31.50
CA ALA A 714 -21.12 -11.51 32.94
C ALA A 714 -21.33 -12.84 33.66
N ASP A 715 -22.36 -13.61 33.29
CA ASP A 715 -22.63 -14.91 33.88
C ASP A 715 -21.55 -15.94 33.54
N GLY A 716 -21.04 -15.94 32.31
CA GLY A 716 -19.91 -16.79 31.92
C GLY A 716 -18.63 -16.43 32.67
N LEU A 717 -18.35 -15.12 32.81
CA LEU A 717 -17.21 -14.62 33.59
C LEU A 717 -17.34 -15.06 35.05
N ALA A 718 -18.51 -14.87 35.67
CA ALA A 718 -18.79 -15.28 37.04
C ALA A 718 -18.87 -16.81 37.24
N GLY A 719 -19.11 -17.58 36.16
CA GLY A 719 -19.34 -19.02 36.21
C GLY A 719 -20.69 -19.41 36.84
N LYS A 720 -21.64 -18.47 36.93
CA LYS A 720 -22.99 -18.66 37.47
C LYS A 720 -23.92 -17.57 36.95
N ASP A 721 -25.24 -17.82 37.04
CA ASP A 721 -26.25 -16.78 36.79
C ASP A 721 -26.29 -15.77 37.95
N VAL A 722 -25.67 -14.62 37.75
CA VAL A 722 -25.51 -13.56 38.78
C VAL A 722 -26.87 -12.96 39.14
N SER A 723 -27.81 -12.90 38.19
CA SER A 723 -29.12 -12.29 38.43
C SER A 723 -29.97 -13.00 39.49
N LYS A 724 -29.62 -14.24 39.85
CA LYS A 724 -30.30 -14.98 40.93
C LYS A 724 -30.02 -14.41 42.32
N ASP A 725 -28.92 -13.67 42.48
CA ASP A 725 -28.51 -13.08 43.76
C ASP A 725 -29.18 -11.71 44.01
N PHE A 726 -29.91 -11.18 43.02
CA PHE A 726 -30.59 -9.90 43.12
C PHE A 726 -31.85 -10.00 43.99
N SER A 727 -31.72 -9.66 45.28
CA SER A 727 -32.86 -9.54 46.21
C SER A 727 -33.48 -8.13 46.22
N GLY A 728 -34.75 -8.02 46.60
CA GLY A 728 -35.52 -6.77 46.72
C GLY A 728 -36.64 -6.62 45.68
N GLU A 729 -37.64 -5.77 45.95
CA GLU A 729 -38.64 -5.41 44.93
C GLU A 729 -37.95 -4.67 43.77
N LEU A 730 -38.31 -5.10 42.56
CA LEU A 730 -38.03 -4.43 41.30
C LEU A 730 -38.59 -3.01 41.39
N VAL A 731 -37.73 -1.99 41.33
CA VAL A 731 -38.16 -0.58 41.44
C VAL A 731 -38.77 -0.21 40.10
N LYS A 732 -40.10 -0.35 40.03
CA LYS A 732 -40.93 0.01 38.88
C LYS A 732 -40.77 1.47 38.47
#